data_AF-H3GT78-F1
#
_entry.id   AF-H3GT78-F1
#
_cell.length_a   1.000
_cell.length_b   1.000
_cell.length_c   1.000
_cell.angle_alpha   90.00
_cell.angle_beta   90.00
_cell.angle_gamma   90.00
#
_symmetry.space_group_name_H-M   'P 1'
#
loop_
_entity.id
_entity.type
_entity.pdbx_description
1 polymer ?
#
loop_
_entity_poly.entity_id
_entity_poly.type
_entity_poly.pdbx_seq_one_letter_code
_entity_poly.pdbx_strand_id
1 'polypeptide(L)'
;MPQKKNSPGKADMFTAKMTPTPELQSKRNECSAFFFKQQLRAGISKGNSGAPGPVKARERKDSMAPPPAPSSAAAVVQKGFSALNLGTPLPPAPEVAALPIDEKLAKLAAITGAPLSSEHEAQLRALFAEKPHPIAYDGFEPSGRVTLAAGLLRALNAQRLMDAGCHVRLLVADSHALLNNKFGGDPKKLQSVSSYMVEVWKALGLDTEKLPNLEIMLASTETARHAGAYWSQVLDAAGRFTVERVQQCAPIMGRKADDAVHNTNRILYPLMQVADGFLLQADIYQMGADQDAGNELVRDYIAQKELPNKPVFLSHPLLLGLKQEQLKMSTRTPIKTKIKKAYCVPGEVEGNPVLNYLKYVVFPLHAEGVTLERSEKNGGNLTFATYQELETAFAGEKVHPADLKPCLTKYINALLEPVRQHFASGPLKTMFASIKKLKVSPTPDADKLANLTLPGFPEAVKEWKPSPLTLEERYAVARSVGEECIQENELQALVEKKDHPVCYDGFEPSGRMHIAQGVLRTVNVNKLTSAGSVFRFWVADWFAMLNNKMGGDIDKIRLVGQYMVEIWKSVGMDMTNVEFLWASKEIIAHSASYWLRVMDIARRTTIARTLKCCTIMGRKEKEGMQAAQILYPLMQCADIFNLKADICQLGIDQRKINMLARDYCDQAKIRFKPVILSHHMLMGLKEGQEKMSKSDPESAIFMEDAADDVSRKIEKAFCPEGVVEANPILDYLKHIICPRYAATGVTVKQVDGTEKTFVAYQELEDAFVARQVNGADLKTALTKYLNEILEPVREHFSKGEAKELLAKSQNSVHFEHRSPMNGSATSSPHRLQRALTKARADSSDEPLRGIADDVDVDNEVYGSEDGEEESDVENQEEQSASESAGVVTVGVKKNAIRLLDVASLSVEGSQGHVNEDRFVVASNERFHLLAVMDGHGGSWAGDFLVDELFKAIDKVYDDGFDQTKLKDAMEELDRSFCAMATRKMDTSGACLLAVLLYVDPNTDTPQKIVLNIGDCRAIIQEAPESDSTGKKAKGNSPAPAAAKTLALSEDHCASNVKERMRALRSGAYIQNNRIAGVLEPFRTIGDIDVKGPDMKNWVIATPEIRQSELLVGRSNLVIATDGVWTVLNNDRTMALALKELGASGGRPSAESAAQAIVKEAREFGSCDDVTVIVVSV
;
A
#
# COMPACT_ATOMS: atom_id res chain seq x y z
N MET A 1 -13.06 -50.89 20.21
CA MET A 1 -12.70 -51.61 21.45
C MET A 1 -12.64 -50.60 22.59
N PRO A 2 -13.51 -50.76 23.60
CA PRO A 2 -13.80 -49.71 24.59
C PRO A 2 -13.37 -50.10 26.02
N GLN A 3 -13.57 -49.15 26.95
CA GLN A 3 -14.06 -49.36 28.32
C GLN A 3 -13.08 -49.97 29.34
N LYS A 4 -13.19 -49.69 30.65
CA LYS A 4 -14.35 -50.00 31.51
C LYS A 4 -14.03 -49.43 32.92
N LYS A 5 -14.94 -48.86 33.72
CA LYS A 5 -16.21 -49.38 34.32
C LYS A 5 -16.90 -48.18 35.02
N ASN A 6 -18.22 -48.05 35.22
CA ASN A 6 -19.37 -48.96 35.16
C ASN A 6 -20.68 -48.15 34.96
N SER A 7 -21.65 -48.81 34.33
CA SER A 7 -23.06 -48.53 33.97
C SER A 7 -24.06 -48.62 35.16
N PRO A 8 -25.42 -48.64 35.01
CA PRO A 8 -26.34 -48.57 33.83
C PRO A 8 -27.53 -47.56 33.98
N GLY A 9 -28.22 -47.15 32.90
CA GLY A 9 -29.42 -47.83 32.38
C GLY A 9 -30.23 -46.95 31.41
N LYS A 10 -30.88 -47.58 30.43
CA LYS A 10 -31.52 -47.04 29.20
C LYS A 10 -33.00 -46.66 29.36
N ALA A 11 -33.50 -45.93 28.34
CA ALA A 11 -34.80 -45.98 27.63
C ALA A 11 -35.44 -44.58 27.53
N ASP A 12 -36.09 -44.10 26.46
CA ASP A 12 -36.34 -44.55 25.08
C ASP A 12 -36.81 -43.30 24.27
N MET A 13 -36.70 -43.36 22.94
CA MET A 13 -37.34 -42.43 21.98
C MET A 13 -38.87 -42.45 22.11
N PHE A 14 -39.56 -41.32 21.87
CA PHE A 14 -40.74 -41.27 20.99
C PHE A 14 -41.13 -39.83 20.62
N THR A 15 -41.88 -39.77 19.54
CA THR A 15 -42.15 -38.71 18.56
C THR A 15 -43.25 -37.70 18.92
N ALA A 16 -43.22 -36.58 18.17
CA ALA A 16 -44.35 -35.87 17.56
C ALA A 16 -45.01 -34.66 18.27
N LYS A 17 -44.98 -33.54 17.51
CA LYS A 17 -46.04 -32.57 17.19
C LYS A 17 -46.92 -32.02 18.32
N MET A 18 -46.94 -30.68 18.46
CA MET A 18 -48.10 -29.81 18.17
C MET A 18 -47.86 -28.36 18.65
N THR A 19 -47.94 -27.41 17.72
CA THR A 19 -48.37 -26.01 17.91
C THR A 19 -49.91 -25.93 17.94
N PRO A 20 -50.58 -24.81 18.29
CA PRO A 20 -50.25 -23.67 19.17
C PRO A 20 -51.43 -23.24 20.11
N THR A 21 -51.24 -22.09 20.79
CA THR A 21 -52.23 -21.13 21.40
C THR A 21 -52.57 -21.26 22.91
N PRO A 22 -53.09 -20.20 23.58
CA PRO A 22 -52.49 -18.87 23.80
C PRO A 22 -52.61 -18.41 25.28
N GLU A 23 -52.15 -17.18 25.55
CA GLU A 23 -52.38 -16.38 26.78
C GLU A 23 -51.51 -16.66 28.02
N LEU A 24 -50.56 -15.74 28.26
CA LEU A 24 -50.56 -14.90 29.47
C LEU A 24 -49.54 -13.76 29.31
N GLN A 25 -50.07 -12.59 28.91
CA GLN A 25 -49.43 -11.29 29.10
C GLN A 25 -49.39 -10.95 30.58
N SER A 26 -48.19 -10.85 31.13
CA SER A 26 -47.72 -9.85 32.11
C SER A 26 -46.59 -10.48 32.93
N LYS A 27 -45.55 -9.67 33.20
CA LYS A 27 -44.24 -10.02 33.81
C LYS A 27 -43.16 -10.44 32.82
N ARG A 28 -42.68 -9.47 32.06
CA ARG A 28 -41.25 -9.31 31.71
C ARG A 28 -40.96 -7.87 31.28
N ASN A 29 -41.16 -6.94 32.21
CA ASN A 29 -40.61 -5.58 32.14
C ASN A 29 -39.99 -5.29 33.49
N GLU A 30 -38.73 -5.70 33.68
CA GLU A 30 -37.82 -5.21 34.72
C GLU A 30 -36.46 -5.91 34.56
N CYS A 31 -35.65 -5.44 33.60
CA CYS A 31 -34.18 -5.58 33.57
C CYS A 31 -33.60 -4.91 32.30
N SER A 32 -33.80 -3.58 32.14
CA SER A 32 -33.01 -2.73 31.23
C SER A 32 -33.20 -1.23 31.49
N ALA A 33 -33.27 -0.84 32.77
CA ALA A 33 -33.38 0.57 33.17
C ALA A 33 -32.45 0.91 34.35
N PHE A 34 -31.17 0.48 34.29
CA PHE A 34 -30.20 0.77 35.36
C PHE A 34 -28.82 1.29 34.90
N PHE A 35 -28.64 1.72 33.65
CA PHE A 35 -27.32 2.21 33.20
C PHE A 35 -27.30 3.58 32.49
N PHE A 36 -28.36 4.41 32.62
CA PHE A 36 -28.38 5.74 31.98
C PHE A 36 -28.80 6.90 32.90
N LYS A 37 -28.52 6.80 34.21
CA LYS A 37 -28.62 7.95 35.14
C LYS A 37 -27.51 7.90 36.21
N GLN A 38 -26.28 8.25 35.82
CA GLN A 38 -25.29 8.82 36.74
C GLN A 38 -24.13 9.46 35.98
N GLN A 39 -24.27 10.74 35.62
CA GLN A 39 -23.18 11.73 35.58
C GLN A 39 -23.72 13.11 35.21
N LEU A 40 -24.46 13.73 36.14
CA LEU A 40 -24.65 15.18 36.20
C LEU A 40 -24.99 15.52 37.66
N ARG A 41 -23.95 15.85 38.45
CA ARG A 41 -23.98 16.73 39.64
C ARG A 41 -22.64 16.70 40.38
N ALA A 42 -21.86 17.78 40.21
CA ALA A 42 -21.19 18.48 41.30
C ALA A 42 -20.64 19.82 40.78
N GLY A 43 -20.99 20.93 41.44
CA GLY A 43 -20.27 22.20 41.33
C GLY A 43 -21.06 23.40 40.82
N ILE A 44 -22.09 23.83 41.56
CA ILE A 44 -22.62 25.20 41.48
C ILE A 44 -21.80 26.09 42.42
N SER A 45 -21.28 27.22 41.94
CA SER A 45 -21.06 28.41 42.77
C SER A 45 -21.76 29.63 42.16
N LYS A 46 -22.44 30.37 43.04
CA LYS A 46 -23.38 31.46 42.83
C LYS A 46 -22.80 32.68 42.09
N GLY A 47 -23.67 33.46 41.42
CA GLY A 47 -23.43 34.90 41.27
C GLY A 47 -24.16 35.63 40.12
N ASN A 48 -25.34 36.17 40.46
CA ASN A 48 -25.97 37.40 39.95
C ASN A 48 -26.62 37.54 38.56
N SER A 49 -27.87 38.02 38.70
CA SER A 49 -28.88 38.56 37.81
C SER A 49 -28.49 39.74 36.92
N GLY A 50 -29.08 39.78 35.71
CA GLY A 50 -29.27 40.98 34.88
C GLY A 50 -30.15 40.70 33.66
N ALA A 51 -31.28 41.40 33.55
CA ALA A 51 -32.34 41.24 32.53
C ALA A 51 -31.91 41.66 31.09
N PRO A 52 -32.65 41.26 30.03
CA PRO A 52 -32.27 41.53 28.64
C PRO A 52 -32.82 42.87 28.11
N GLY A 53 -32.00 43.60 27.35
CA GLY A 53 -32.38 44.73 26.51
C GLY A 53 -32.17 44.43 25.02
N PRO A 54 -32.88 45.13 24.10
CA PRO A 54 -33.18 44.61 22.77
C PRO A 54 -32.07 44.83 21.72
N VAL A 55 -32.08 43.91 20.77
CA VAL A 55 -31.24 43.80 19.58
C VAL A 55 -31.36 45.03 18.67
N LYS A 56 -30.21 45.57 18.22
CA LYS A 56 -30.10 46.35 16.98
C LYS A 56 -29.12 45.67 16.04
N ALA A 57 -29.60 45.42 14.83
CA ALA A 57 -28.89 44.83 13.71
C ALA A 57 -27.70 45.69 13.24
N ARG A 58 -26.61 45.03 12.84
CA ARG A 58 -25.66 45.60 11.88
C ARG A 58 -24.96 44.48 11.09
N GLU A 59 -25.02 44.67 9.78
CA GLU A 59 -24.50 43.86 8.68
C GLU A 59 -23.04 43.44 8.89
N ARG A 60 -22.72 42.18 8.56
CA ARG A 60 -21.33 41.71 8.40
C ARG A 60 -21.06 41.45 6.92
N LYS A 61 -20.13 42.24 6.37
CA LYS A 61 -19.29 41.86 5.25
C LYS A 61 -18.28 40.84 5.76
N ASP A 62 -18.42 39.57 5.38
CA ASP A 62 -17.43 38.54 5.68
C ASP A 62 -16.40 38.50 4.54
N SER A 63 -15.31 39.26 4.72
CA SER A 63 -14.06 39.04 3.99
C SER A 63 -13.41 37.75 4.52
N MET A 64 -13.01 36.83 3.62
CA MET A 64 -12.31 35.58 3.94
C MET A 64 -11.14 35.80 4.89
N ALA A 65 -11.34 35.49 6.17
CA ALA A 65 -10.29 35.34 7.15
C ALA A 65 -9.79 33.87 7.15
N PRO A 66 -8.52 33.61 7.49
CA PRO A 66 -8.01 32.26 7.67
C PRO A 66 -8.88 31.49 8.69
N PRO A 67 -9.02 30.16 8.53
CA PRO A 67 -9.91 29.37 9.37
C PRO A 67 -9.59 29.59 10.86
N PRO A 68 -10.62 29.70 11.73
CA PRO A 68 -10.42 29.98 13.14
C PRO A 68 -9.60 28.87 13.79
N ALA A 69 -8.68 29.26 14.68
CA ALA A 69 -7.91 28.33 15.50
C ALA A 69 -8.86 27.38 16.27
N PRO A 70 -8.54 26.08 16.37
CA PRO A 70 -9.43 25.09 16.97
C PRO A 70 -9.83 25.47 18.41
N SER A 71 -11.13 25.42 18.70
CA SER A 71 -11.70 25.87 19.97
C SER A 71 -11.44 24.89 21.12
N SER A 72 -10.90 25.46 22.21
CA SER A 72 -11.01 25.11 23.64
C SER A 72 -10.58 23.74 24.19
N ALA A 73 -10.01 22.84 23.39
CA ALA A 73 -9.30 21.66 23.90
C ALA A 73 -7.89 21.58 23.32
N ALA A 74 -7.14 22.69 23.38
CA ALA A 74 -5.70 22.68 23.12
C ALA A 74 -5.09 21.50 23.88
N ALA A 75 -4.57 20.51 23.16
CA ALA A 75 -4.09 19.25 23.71
C ALA A 75 -3.19 19.55 24.91
N VAL A 76 -3.66 19.18 26.11
CA VAL A 76 -2.92 19.39 27.36
C VAL A 76 -1.57 18.72 27.16
N VAL A 77 -0.51 19.53 27.18
CA VAL A 77 0.86 19.03 27.08
C VAL A 77 1.05 18.06 28.25
N GLN A 78 1.30 16.80 27.94
CA GLN A 78 1.51 15.82 28.97
C GLN A 78 2.76 16.18 29.78
N LYS A 79 2.68 16.01 31.11
CA LYS A 79 3.80 16.29 32.01
C LYS A 79 5.07 15.57 31.54
N GLY A 80 6.17 16.32 31.42
CA GLY A 80 7.47 15.84 30.94
C GLY A 80 7.72 16.02 29.44
N PHE A 81 6.75 16.53 28.69
CA PHE A 81 6.92 16.87 27.27
C PHE A 81 6.91 18.38 27.06
N SER A 82 7.72 18.84 26.11
CA SER A 82 7.74 20.20 25.60
C SER A 82 6.62 20.39 24.56
N ALA A 83 6.11 21.61 24.43
CA ALA A 83 5.22 21.98 23.31
C ALA A 83 6.06 22.54 22.16
N LEU A 84 5.81 22.08 20.94
CA LEU A 84 6.47 22.66 19.76
C LEU A 84 5.87 24.04 19.45
N ASN A 85 6.71 25.07 19.50
CA ASN A 85 6.35 26.45 19.16
C ASN A 85 6.86 26.78 17.75
N LEU A 86 5.97 26.70 16.76
CA LEU A 86 6.28 27.13 15.40
C LEU A 86 6.24 28.67 15.33
N GLY A 87 7.31 29.30 14.84
CA GLY A 87 7.36 30.74 14.56
C GLY A 87 7.85 31.66 15.68
N THR A 88 8.16 31.12 16.86
CA THR A 88 8.87 31.86 17.92
C THR A 88 10.38 31.63 17.78
N PRO A 89 11.25 32.65 17.90
CA PRO A 89 12.69 32.44 17.93
C PRO A 89 13.04 31.39 18.99
N LEU A 90 13.94 30.47 18.65
CA LEU A 90 14.45 29.50 19.61
C LEU A 90 15.03 30.26 20.82
N PRO A 91 14.92 29.71 22.05
CA PRO A 91 15.60 30.28 23.18
C PRO A 91 17.09 30.43 22.84
N PRO A 92 17.73 31.57 23.18
CA PRO A 92 19.16 31.70 22.98
C PRO A 92 19.85 30.54 23.69
N ALA A 93 20.65 29.76 22.96
CA ALA A 93 21.49 28.74 23.57
C ALA A 93 22.36 29.42 24.64
N PRO A 94 22.75 28.71 25.72
CA PRO A 94 23.64 29.27 26.73
C PRO A 94 24.89 29.85 26.06
N GLU A 95 25.48 30.91 26.61
CA GLU A 95 26.80 31.44 26.21
C GLU A 95 27.88 30.36 26.45
N VAL A 96 27.89 29.31 25.64
CA VAL A 96 29.02 28.41 25.50
C VAL A 96 30.02 29.16 24.64
N ALA A 97 31.26 29.29 25.10
CA ALA A 97 32.35 29.82 24.29
C ALA A 97 32.27 29.18 22.89
N ALA A 98 32.03 29.98 21.86
CA ALA A 98 31.72 29.46 20.53
C ALA A 98 32.84 28.53 20.07
N LEU A 99 32.58 27.23 20.09
CA LEU A 99 33.57 26.24 19.67
C LEU A 99 33.96 26.53 18.22
N PRO A 100 35.26 26.46 17.88
CA PRO A 100 35.69 26.47 16.49
C PRO A 100 34.92 25.42 15.68
N ILE A 101 34.66 25.71 14.41
CA ILE A 101 33.88 24.81 13.54
C ILE A 101 34.46 23.40 13.49
N ASP A 102 35.79 23.26 13.52
CA ASP A 102 36.45 21.95 13.48
C ASP A 102 36.19 21.13 14.76
N GLU A 103 36.08 21.78 15.92
CA GLU A 103 35.71 21.11 17.17
C GLU A 103 34.24 20.69 17.18
N LYS A 104 33.35 21.51 16.58
CA LYS A 104 31.94 21.14 16.37
C LYS A 104 31.86 19.89 15.48
N LEU A 105 32.56 19.91 14.34
CA LEU A 105 32.60 18.79 13.40
C LEU A 105 33.17 17.52 14.03
N ALA A 106 34.20 17.63 14.88
CA ALA A 106 34.74 16.48 15.61
C ALA A 106 33.70 15.85 16.56
N LYS A 107 32.90 16.66 17.26
CA LYS A 107 31.78 16.17 18.09
C LYS A 107 30.72 15.46 17.25
N LEU A 108 30.41 15.97 16.06
CA LEU A 108 29.45 15.34 15.14
C LEU A 108 30.00 14.07 14.49
N ALA A 109 31.28 14.04 14.12
CA ALA A 109 31.96 12.85 13.60
C ALA A 109 31.85 11.68 14.58
N ALA A 110 32.01 11.96 15.88
CA ALA A 110 31.91 10.96 16.94
C ALA A 110 30.54 10.26 17.01
N ILE A 111 29.46 10.87 16.50
CA ILE A 111 28.13 10.25 16.38
C ILE A 111 28.15 9.11 15.35
N THR A 112 28.82 9.32 14.21
CA THR A 112 28.94 8.33 13.13
C THR A 112 29.89 7.19 13.50
N GLY A 113 30.78 7.41 14.47
CA GLY A 113 31.80 6.44 14.85
C GLY A 113 32.99 6.35 13.89
N ALA A 114 33.05 7.23 12.89
CA ALA A 114 34.09 7.35 11.88
C ALA A 114 34.33 8.84 11.55
N PRO A 115 35.41 9.18 10.82
CA PRO A 115 35.54 10.52 10.22
C PRO A 115 34.35 10.84 9.32
N LEU A 116 33.93 12.11 9.30
CA LEU A 116 32.89 12.58 8.37
C LEU A 116 33.38 12.46 6.92
N SER A 117 32.49 12.12 6.00
CA SER A 117 32.79 12.22 4.57
C SER A 117 32.99 13.68 4.17
N SER A 118 33.75 13.92 3.10
CA SER A 118 33.95 15.29 2.58
C SER A 118 32.64 16.01 2.26
N GLU A 119 31.63 15.25 1.81
CA GLU A 119 30.28 15.79 1.57
C GLU A 119 29.59 16.23 2.87
N HIS A 120 29.54 15.36 3.89
CA HIS A 120 28.93 15.70 5.18
C HIS A 120 29.66 16.87 5.85
N GLU A 121 30.98 16.91 5.78
CA GLU A 121 31.76 18.01 6.32
C GLU A 121 31.42 19.33 5.63
N ALA A 122 31.36 19.36 4.30
CA ALA A 122 30.99 20.54 3.53
C ALA A 122 29.56 21.02 3.86
N GLN A 123 28.60 20.10 3.93
CA GLN A 123 27.21 20.39 4.29
C GLN A 123 27.10 20.98 5.70
N LEU A 124 27.77 20.39 6.69
CA LEU A 124 27.75 20.88 8.07
C LEU A 124 28.44 22.24 8.21
N ARG A 125 29.57 22.48 7.52
CA ARG A 125 30.23 23.80 7.51
C ARG A 125 29.30 24.88 6.95
N ALA A 126 28.63 24.60 5.83
CA ALA A 126 27.66 25.51 5.23
C ALA A 126 26.48 25.77 6.20
N LEU A 127 25.95 24.71 6.81
CA LEU A 127 24.84 24.80 7.76
C LEU A 127 25.18 25.67 8.98
N PHE A 128 26.35 25.46 9.60
CA PHE A 128 26.77 26.27 10.76
C PHE A 128 27.15 27.71 10.40
N ALA A 129 27.51 27.98 9.14
CA ALA A 129 27.73 29.34 8.65
C ALA A 129 26.41 30.09 8.46
N GLU A 130 25.35 29.40 8.02
CA GLU A 130 24.01 29.98 7.83
C GLU A 130 23.23 30.08 9.15
N LYS A 131 23.26 29.03 9.96
CA LYS A 131 22.49 28.88 11.20
C LYS A 131 23.42 28.64 12.38
N PRO A 132 23.55 29.61 13.32
CA PRO A 132 24.39 29.45 14.51
C PRO A 132 23.99 28.28 15.41
N HIS A 133 22.68 27.98 15.45
CA HIS A 133 22.08 26.91 16.26
C HIS A 133 21.16 26.04 15.40
N PRO A 134 21.70 25.14 14.56
CA PRO A 134 20.89 24.23 13.77
C PRO A 134 20.04 23.32 14.65
N ILE A 135 18.88 22.89 14.14
CA ILE A 135 17.97 22.00 14.84
C ILE A 135 18.28 20.55 14.45
N ALA A 136 18.65 19.73 15.41
CA ALA A 136 18.85 18.29 15.24
C ALA A 136 17.67 17.50 15.81
N TYR A 137 17.23 16.47 15.09
CA TYR A 137 16.10 15.63 15.49
C TYR A 137 16.46 14.15 15.51
N ASP A 138 15.83 13.44 16.45
CA ASP A 138 15.79 11.98 16.52
C ASP A 138 14.42 11.48 17.02
N GLY A 139 13.98 10.32 16.52
CA GLY A 139 12.65 9.77 16.73
C GLY A 139 12.65 8.37 17.35
N PHE A 140 11.72 8.12 18.28
CA PHE A 140 11.71 6.87 19.05
C PHE A 140 10.33 6.29 19.27
N GLU A 141 10.14 5.04 18.85
CA GLU A 141 8.95 4.28 19.23
C GLU A 141 8.98 3.89 20.73
N PRO A 142 7.96 4.24 21.52
CA PRO A 142 7.75 3.66 22.84
C PRO A 142 7.36 2.18 22.76
N SER A 143 8.38 1.32 22.68
CA SER A 143 8.24 -0.12 22.40
C SER A 143 8.53 -1.03 23.59
N GLY A 144 8.87 -0.48 24.77
CA GLY A 144 9.04 -1.24 26.01
C GLY A 144 10.10 -0.68 26.93
N ARG A 145 10.88 -1.57 27.55
CA ARG A 145 12.00 -1.14 28.41
C ARG A 145 13.09 -0.53 27.54
N VAL A 146 13.58 0.65 27.93
CA VAL A 146 14.63 1.36 27.21
C VAL A 146 15.87 0.47 27.11
N THR A 147 16.38 0.31 25.89
CA THR A 147 17.61 -0.42 25.60
C THR A 147 18.83 0.48 25.85
N LEU A 148 20.04 -0.09 25.87
CA LEU A 148 21.25 0.74 25.99
C LEU A 148 21.45 1.64 24.77
N ALA A 149 21.01 1.19 23.59
CA ALA A 149 20.96 2.01 22.39
C ALA A 149 20.01 3.19 22.60
N ALA A 150 18.71 2.94 22.85
CA ALA A 150 17.70 3.99 23.01
C ALA A 150 17.88 4.88 24.26
N GLY A 151 18.71 4.46 25.21
CA GLY A 151 19.06 5.21 26.42
C GLY A 151 20.41 5.90 26.29
N LEU A 152 21.49 5.19 26.67
CA LEU A 152 22.83 5.75 26.82
C LEU A 152 23.41 6.30 25.52
N LEU A 153 23.36 5.54 24.42
CA LEU A 153 23.94 5.99 23.14
C LEU A 153 23.23 7.24 22.62
N ARG A 154 21.91 7.30 22.78
CA ARG A 154 21.11 8.47 22.38
C ARG A 154 21.35 9.67 23.28
N ALA A 155 21.44 9.46 24.59
CA ALA A 155 21.81 10.53 25.53
C ALA A 155 23.18 11.12 25.19
N LEU A 156 24.15 10.25 24.88
CA LEU A 156 25.47 10.66 24.43
C LEU A 156 25.43 11.45 23.12
N ASN A 157 24.68 11.00 22.11
CA ASN A 157 24.59 11.69 20.83
C ASN A 157 23.85 13.03 20.94
N ALA A 158 22.77 13.09 21.74
CA ALA A 158 22.10 14.35 22.05
C ALA A 158 23.05 15.34 22.73
N GLN A 159 23.88 14.89 23.69
CA GLN A 159 24.87 15.74 24.32
C GLN A 159 25.92 16.23 23.32
N ARG A 160 26.40 15.38 22.41
CA ARG A 160 27.35 15.77 21.35
C ARG A 160 26.78 16.85 20.42
N LEU A 161 25.51 16.73 20.06
CA LEU A 161 24.80 17.74 19.26
C LEU A 161 24.68 19.06 20.03
N MET A 162 24.23 19.02 21.29
CA MET A 162 24.10 20.19 22.14
C MET A 162 25.45 20.89 22.36
N ASP A 163 26.51 20.11 22.62
CA ASP A 163 27.88 20.62 22.75
C ASP A 163 28.40 21.24 21.45
N ALA A 164 27.98 20.74 20.28
CA ALA A 164 28.31 21.34 18.99
C ALA A 164 27.53 22.65 18.71
N GLY A 165 26.63 23.03 19.62
CA GLY A 165 25.83 24.25 19.54
C GLY A 165 24.46 24.06 18.88
N CYS A 166 24.01 22.82 18.67
CA CYS A 166 22.70 22.52 18.10
C CYS A 166 21.58 22.63 19.16
N HIS A 167 20.38 22.92 18.69
CA HIS A 167 19.14 22.67 19.43
C HIS A 167 18.68 21.24 19.15
N VAL A 168 18.33 20.47 20.17
CA VAL A 168 18.00 19.04 20.02
C VAL A 168 16.53 18.78 20.31
N ARG A 169 15.88 18.09 19.38
CA ARG A 169 14.47 17.71 19.40
C ARG A 169 14.33 16.19 19.42
N LEU A 170 13.91 15.63 20.55
CA LEU A 170 13.63 14.20 20.66
C LEU A 170 12.13 13.95 20.52
N LEU A 171 11.72 13.22 19.48
CA LEU A 171 10.33 12.86 19.25
C LEU A 171 10.04 11.48 19.85
N VAL A 172 9.21 11.44 20.89
CA VAL A 172 8.59 10.20 21.33
C VAL A 172 7.44 9.88 20.39
N ALA A 173 7.70 8.95 19.48
CA ALA A 173 6.88 8.59 18.33
C ALA A 173 5.79 7.57 18.72
N ASP A 174 4.90 7.96 19.63
CA ASP A 174 3.80 7.11 20.12
C ASP A 174 2.77 6.76 19.05
N SER A 175 2.44 7.67 18.13
CA SER A 175 1.61 7.37 16.95
C SER A 175 2.27 6.34 16.03
N HIS A 176 3.59 6.42 15.85
CA HIS A 176 4.37 5.47 15.07
C HIS A 176 4.39 4.08 15.73
N ALA A 177 4.59 4.02 17.05
CA ALA A 177 4.51 2.78 17.80
C ALA A 177 3.11 2.14 17.77
N LEU A 178 2.05 2.94 17.73
CA LEU A 178 0.69 2.47 17.50
C LEU A 178 0.55 1.82 16.12
N LEU A 179 1.01 2.50 15.06
CA LEU A 179 1.04 1.96 13.70
C LEU A 179 1.88 0.69 13.61
N ASN A 180 3.00 0.60 14.31
CA ASN A 180 3.84 -0.58 14.37
C ASN A 180 3.37 -1.63 15.40
N ASN A 181 2.09 -1.57 15.80
CA ASN A 181 1.39 -2.54 16.64
C ASN A 181 2.01 -2.79 18.02
N LYS A 182 2.86 -1.91 18.54
CA LYS A 182 3.46 -2.10 19.88
C LYS A 182 2.37 -2.18 20.94
N PHE A 183 2.37 -3.28 21.70
CA PHE A 183 1.37 -3.57 22.73
C PHE A 183 -0.08 -3.66 22.18
N GLY A 184 -0.23 -4.07 20.92
CA GLY A 184 -1.51 -4.06 20.20
C GLY A 184 -2.01 -2.65 19.84
N GLY A 185 -1.15 -1.62 19.96
CA GLY A 185 -1.53 -0.21 19.78
C GLY A 185 -2.46 0.30 20.87
N ASP A 186 -2.29 -0.15 22.11
CA ASP A 186 -3.04 0.35 23.27
C ASP A 186 -2.52 1.73 23.71
N PRO A 187 -3.30 2.81 23.56
CA PRO A 187 -2.81 4.17 23.83
C PRO A 187 -2.37 4.39 25.28
N LYS A 188 -3.01 3.72 26.25
CA LYS A 188 -2.65 3.86 27.68
C LYS A 188 -1.30 3.21 27.97
N LYS A 189 -1.03 2.05 27.37
CA LYS A 189 0.27 1.38 27.51
C LYS A 189 1.36 2.18 26.83
N LEU A 190 1.11 2.65 25.61
CA LEU A 190 2.05 3.50 24.86
C LEU A 190 2.38 4.76 25.66
N GLN A 191 1.37 5.49 26.14
CA GLN A 191 1.56 6.67 26.99
C GLN A 191 2.37 6.37 28.26
N SER A 192 2.11 5.25 28.93
CA SER A 192 2.87 4.85 30.12
C SER A 192 4.33 4.57 29.78
N VAL A 193 4.62 3.97 28.62
CA VAL A 193 5.99 3.70 28.16
C VAL A 193 6.67 5.00 27.74
N SER A 194 5.95 5.91 27.05
CA SER A 194 6.43 7.25 26.69
C SER A 194 6.91 8.03 27.91
N SER A 195 6.08 8.14 28.96
CA SER A 195 6.51 8.81 30.20
C SER A 195 7.69 8.13 30.88
N TYR A 196 7.72 6.79 30.88
CA TYR A 196 8.85 6.04 31.42
C TYR A 196 10.15 6.32 30.66
N MET A 197 10.11 6.46 29.33
CA MET A 197 11.27 6.80 28.50
C MET A 197 11.84 8.17 28.86
N VAL A 198 10.98 9.18 29.00
CA VAL A 198 11.39 10.53 29.41
C VAL A 198 12.07 10.51 30.77
N GLU A 199 11.54 9.78 31.74
CA GLU A 199 12.14 9.65 33.07
C GLU A 199 13.51 8.92 33.04
N VAL A 200 13.69 7.96 32.12
CA VAL A 200 15.00 7.33 31.89
C VAL A 200 15.99 8.33 31.31
N TRP A 201 15.60 9.11 30.30
CA TRP A 201 16.45 10.13 29.70
C TRP A 201 16.81 11.24 30.70
N LYS A 202 15.86 11.69 31.52
CA LYS A 202 16.09 12.63 32.62
C LYS A 202 17.15 12.09 33.59
N ALA A 203 17.06 10.82 33.97
CA ALA A 203 18.05 10.18 34.84
C ALA A 203 19.43 9.98 34.18
N LEU A 204 19.49 10.02 32.85
CA LEU A 204 20.73 9.98 32.05
C LEU A 204 21.28 11.38 31.74
N GLY A 205 20.69 12.44 32.31
CA GLY A 205 21.17 13.82 32.16
C GLY A 205 20.42 14.66 31.12
N LEU A 206 19.49 14.07 30.36
CA LEU A 206 18.64 14.80 29.41
C LEU A 206 17.40 15.37 30.11
N ASP A 207 17.62 16.38 30.94
CA ASP A 207 16.56 17.04 31.71
C ASP A 207 16.17 18.37 31.05
N THR A 208 15.00 18.42 30.40
CA THR A 208 14.49 19.62 29.69
C THR A 208 14.30 20.82 30.61
N GLU A 209 14.18 20.61 31.92
CA GLU A 209 14.11 21.70 32.92
C GLU A 209 15.47 22.36 33.16
N LYS A 210 16.57 21.69 32.78
CA LYS A 210 17.96 22.13 33.00
C LYS A 210 18.69 22.45 31.70
N LEU A 211 18.25 21.87 30.59
CA LEU A 211 18.86 22.01 29.27
C LEU A 211 17.97 22.86 28.37
N PRO A 212 18.26 24.15 28.18
CA PRO A 212 17.39 25.06 27.42
C PRO A 212 17.38 24.79 25.92
N ASN A 213 18.39 24.09 25.41
CA ASN A 213 18.51 23.68 24.00
C ASN A 213 18.03 22.23 23.74
N LEU A 214 17.25 21.65 24.67
CA LEU A 214 16.65 20.34 24.54
C LEU A 214 15.12 20.43 24.62
N GLU A 215 14.44 19.86 23.63
CA GLU A 215 12.99 19.65 23.63
C GLU A 215 12.68 18.17 23.46
N ILE A 216 11.72 17.66 24.25
CA ILE A 216 11.21 16.30 24.12
C ILE A 216 9.72 16.38 23.82
N MET A 217 9.31 15.94 22.64
CA MET A 217 7.94 16.08 22.16
C MET A 217 7.24 14.74 22.06
N LEU A 218 5.92 14.75 22.18
CA LEU A 218 5.07 13.58 21.97
C LEU A 218 4.37 13.68 20.61
N ALA A 219 4.62 12.75 19.70
CA ALA A 219 4.15 12.83 18.32
C ALA A 219 2.63 13.00 18.22
N SER A 220 1.84 12.23 18.98
CA SER A 220 0.38 12.36 19.00
C SER A 220 -0.11 13.75 19.43
N THR A 221 0.64 14.43 20.30
CA THR A 221 0.31 15.78 20.76
C THR A 221 0.67 16.83 19.70
N GLU A 222 1.85 16.73 19.10
CA GLU A 222 2.30 17.72 18.11
C GLU A 222 1.52 17.63 16.80
N THR A 223 1.25 16.41 16.32
CA THR A 223 0.45 16.18 15.11
C THR A 223 -1.01 16.62 15.28
N ALA A 224 -1.55 16.60 16.51
CA ALA A 224 -2.86 17.15 16.81
C ALA A 224 -2.83 18.69 16.91
N ARG A 225 -1.76 19.27 17.49
CA ARG A 225 -1.59 20.73 17.62
C ARG A 225 -1.43 21.41 16.26
N HIS A 226 -0.67 20.78 15.36
CA HIS A 226 -0.31 21.31 14.05
C HIS A 226 -0.97 20.54 12.90
N ALA A 227 -2.20 20.08 13.11
CA ALA A 227 -2.87 19.11 12.25
C ALA A 227 -2.96 19.50 10.78
N GLY A 228 -3.33 20.75 10.48
CA GLY A 228 -3.44 21.22 9.09
C GLY A 228 -2.11 21.16 8.34
N ALA A 229 -1.03 21.62 8.96
CA ALA A 229 0.31 21.61 8.36
C ALA A 229 0.87 20.19 8.25
N TYR A 230 0.76 19.39 9.31
CA TYR A 230 1.33 18.04 9.32
C TYR A 230 0.61 17.10 8.34
N TRP A 231 -0.72 17.02 8.39
CA TRP A 231 -1.44 16.05 7.57
C TRP A 231 -1.53 16.45 6.10
N SER A 232 -1.53 17.74 5.76
CA SER A 232 -1.39 18.14 4.36
C SER A 232 -0.04 17.70 3.77
N GLN A 233 1.04 17.77 4.55
CA GLN A 233 2.36 17.27 4.17
C GLN A 233 2.36 15.75 3.93
N VAL A 234 1.73 14.97 4.83
CA VAL A 234 1.59 13.51 4.68
C VAL A 234 0.80 13.17 3.41
N LEU A 235 -0.30 13.87 3.16
CA LEU A 235 -1.14 13.64 1.97
C LEU A 235 -0.43 14.03 0.67
N ASP A 236 0.34 15.12 0.67
CA ASP A 236 1.14 15.52 -0.48
C ASP A 236 2.26 14.52 -0.78
N ALA A 237 2.96 14.01 0.25
CA ALA A 237 3.92 12.92 0.09
C ALA A 237 3.26 11.66 -0.48
N ALA A 238 2.05 11.33 -0.03
CA ALA A 238 1.30 10.18 -0.55
C ALA A 238 0.96 10.33 -2.04
N GLY A 239 0.69 11.55 -2.52
CA GLY A 239 0.42 11.84 -3.94
C GLY A 239 1.65 11.73 -4.86
N ARG A 240 2.85 11.58 -4.30
CA ARG A 240 4.13 11.64 -5.00
C ARG A 240 4.88 10.32 -5.07
N PHE A 241 4.69 9.49 -4.06
CA PHE A 241 5.35 8.19 -3.99
C PHE A 241 4.41 7.06 -4.35
N THR A 242 4.93 6.11 -5.11
CA THR A 242 4.21 4.87 -5.37
C THR A 242 4.14 4.00 -4.11
N VAL A 243 3.14 3.13 -4.04
CA VAL A 243 2.98 2.16 -2.95
C VAL A 243 4.24 1.32 -2.81
N GLU A 244 4.81 0.88 -3.92
CA GLU A 244 6.01 0.02 -3.96
C GLU A 244 7.23 0.75 -3.39
N ARG A 245 7.44 2.02 -3.76
CA ARG A 245 8.53 2.84 -3.22
C ARG A 245 8.41 2.99 -1.70
N VAL A 246 7.20 3.22 -1.19
CA VAL A 246 6.98 3.34 0.25
C VAL A 246 7.15 1.98 0.96
N GLN A 247 6.80 0.85 0.34
CA GLN A 247 7.01 -0.49 0.91
C GLN A 247 8.49 -0.82 1.14
N GLN A 248 9.40 -0.30 0.31
CA GLN A 248 10.85 -0.46 0.51
C GLN A 248 11.33 0.13 1.85
N CYS A 249 10.53 1.00 2.47
CA CYS A 249 10.82 1.57 3.79
C CYS A 249 10.44 0.63 4.96
N ALA A 250 9.94 -0.58 4.71
CA ALA A 250 9.62 -1.56 5.78
C ALA A 250 10.72 -1.77 6.84
N PRO A 251 12.04 -1.73 6.51
CA PRO A 251 13.12 -1.85 7.50
C PRO A 251 13.07 -0.83 8.64
N ILE A 252 12.56 0.40 8.41
CA ILE A 252 12.48 1.43 9.45
C ILE A 252 11.54 1.04 10.59
N MET A 253 10.61 0.12 10.32
CA MET A 253 9.66 -0.46 11.28
C MET A 253 10.18 -1.78 11.89
N GLY A 254 11.40 -2.22 11.55
CA GLY A 254 11.97 -3.51 11.93
C GLY A 254 11.35 -4.70 11.19
N ARG A 255 10.92 -4.49 9.94
CA ARG A 255 10.26 -5.47 9.07
C ARG A 255 11.07 -5.69 7.79
N LYS A 256 10.74 -6.73 7.04
CA LYS A 256 11.34 -6.92 5.72
C LYS A 256 10.43 -6.38 4.62
N ALA A 257 11.04 -5.95 3.52
CA ALA A 257 10.33 -5.44 2.35
C ALA A 257 9.56 -6.56 1.60
N ASP A 258 9.97 -7.82 1.77
CA ASP A 258 9.43 -9.03 1.14
C ASP A 258 8.47 -9.83 2.04
N ASP A 259 8.01 -9.25 3.16
CA ASP A 259 7.08 -9.94 4.08
C ASP A 259 5.76 -10.31 3.37
N ALA A 260 5.29 -11.56 3.50
CA ALA A 260 4.08 -12.04 2.81
C ALA A 260 2.76 -11.31 3.15
N VAL A 261 2.69 -10.54 4.25
CA VAL A 261 1.48 -9.81 4.67
C VAL A 261 1.78 -8.33 4.85
N HIS A 262 1.21 -7.52 3.97
CA HIS A 262 1.33 -6.08 4.00
C HIS A 262 0.03 -5.44 4.46
N ASN A 263 -0.07 -5.11 5.74
CA ASN A 263 -1.12 -4.20 6.22
C ASN A 263 -0.79 -2.76 5.82
N THR A 264 -1.85 -1.97 5.67
CA THR A 264 -1.77 -0.61 5.12
C THR A 264 -1.03 0.38 6.03
N ASN A 265 -0.92 0.08 7.32
CA ASN A 265 -0.06 0.80 8.27
C ASN A 265 1.41 0.91 7.82
N ARG A 266 1.89 -0.04 7.01
CA ARG A 266 3.26 -0.03 6.44
C ARG A 266 3.47 1.04 5.37
N ILE A 267 2.38 1.61 4.83
CA ILE A 267 2.42 2.76 3.91
C ILE A 267 2.28 4.06 4.68
N LEU A 268 1.35 4.12 5.64
CA LEU A 268 1.10 5.34 6.41
C LEU A 268 2.28 5.73 7.31
N TYR A 269 2.98 4.75 7.91
CA TYR A 269 4.10 5.01 8.81
C TYR A 269 5.26 5.77 8.13
N PRO A 270 5.84 5.32 6.99
CA PRO A 270 6.94 6.05 6.37
C PRO A 270 6.52 7.44 5.88
N LEU A 271 5.29 7.60 5.38
CA LEU A 271 4.77 8.90 4.96
C LEU A 271 4.66 9.90 6.13
N MET A 272 4.29 9.41 7.32
CA MET A 272 4.32 10.22 8.55
C MET A 272 5.76 10.60 8.94
N GLN A 273 6.70 9.67 8.88
CA GLN A 273 8.11 9.94 9.18
C GLN A 273 8.72 10.96 8.20
N VAL A 274 8.29 10.98 6.93
CA VAL A 274 8.67 12.04 5.98
C VAL A 274 8.23 13.41 6.50
N ALA A 275 6.98 13.53 6.98
CA ALA A 275 6.43 14.79 7.49
C ALA A 275 7.04 15.22 8.85
N ASP A 276 7.52 14.29 9.67
CA ASP A 276 8.03 14.55 11.02
C ASP A 276 9.16 15.60 11.01
N GLY A 277 10.18 15.43 10.18
CA GLY A 277 11.31 16.36 10.17
C GLY A 277 10.96 17.77 9.65
N PHE A 278 9.96 17.90 8.77
CA PHE A 278 9.42 19.20 8.37
C PHE A 278 8.65 19.88 9.50
N LEU A 279 7.79 19.13 10.20
CA LEU A 279 7.09 19.64 11.38
C LEU A 279 8.09 20.12 12.42
N LEU A 280 9.14 19.34 12.65
CA LEU A 280 10.19 19.64 13.62
C LEU A 280 11.22 20.65 13.09
N GLN A 281 11.07 21.18 11.87
CA GLN A 281 12.00 22.14 11.26
C GLN A 281 13.46 21.68 11.37
N ALA A 282 13.71 20.38 11.21
CA ALA A 282 15.01 19.79 11.45
C ALA A 282 16.00 20.13 10.32
N ASP A 283 17.19 20.56 10.71
CA ASP A 283 18.35 20.78 9.85
C ASP A 283 19.28 19.55 9.84
N ILE A 284 19.27 18.76 10.93
CA ILE A 284 20.07 17.55 11.06
C ILE A 284 19.17 16.38 11.48
N TYR A 285 19.18 15.31 10.70
CA TYR A 285 18.45 14.07 10.99
C TYR A 285 19.44 13.10 11.61
N GLN A 286 19.43 13.00 12.94
CA GLN A 286 20.36 12.16 13.68
C GLN A 286 19.67 10.84 14.07
N MET A 287 19.60 9.90 13.13
CA MET A 287 18.90 8.62 13.33
C MET A 287 19.88 7.42 13.32
N GLY A 288 19.37 6.21 13.55
CA GLY A 288 20.19 5.00 13.40
C GLY A 288 20.34 4.61 11.93
N ALA A 289 21.40 3.88 11.59
CA ALA A 289 21.60 3.37 10.21
C ALA A 289 20.46 2.46 9.71
N ASP A 290 19.62 1.93 10.60
CA ASP A 290 18.40 1.19 10.24
C ASP A 290 17.27 2.10 9.69
N GLN A 291 17.46 3.42 9.73
CA GLN A 291 16.49 4.42 9.27
C GLN A 291 16.83 4.98 7.87
N ASP A 292 17.90 4.49 7.23
CA ASP A 292 18.41 5.06 5.97
C ASP A 292 17.39 5.01 4.83
N ALA A 293 16.58 3.94 4.72
CA ALA A 293 15.51 3.87 3.73
C ALA A 293 14.45 4.99 3.90
N GLY A 294 14.15 5.38 5.14
CA GLY A 294 13.27 6.50 5.44
C GLY A 294 13.93 7.84 5.12
N ASN A 295 15.23 7.98 5.42
CA ASN A 295 16.02 9.17 5.07
C ASN A 295 16.09 9.38 3.55
N GLU A 296 16.28 8.31 2.78
CA GLU A 296 16.22 8.35 1.31
C GLU A 296 14.85 8.82 0.81
N LEU A 297 13.75 8.34 1.41
CA LEU A 297 12.42 8.81 1.04
C LEU A 297 12.23 10.32 1.28
N VAL A 298 12.83 10.88 2.35
CA VAL A 298 12.86 12.33 2.59
C VAL A 298 13.68 13.05 1.52
N ARG A 299 14.84 12.52 1.14
CA ARG A 299 15.68 13.11 0.07
C ARG A 299 14.93 13.13 -1.26
N ASP A 300 14.26 12.03 -1.61
CA ASP A 300 13.44 11.93 -2.83
C ASP A 300 12.32 12.98 -2.80
N TYR A 301 11.67 13.16 -1.65
CA TYR A 301 10.58 14.12 -1.49
C TYR A 301 11.07 15.57 -1.69
N ILE A 302 12.20 15.92 -1.06
CA ILE A 302 12.85 17.23 -1.21
C ILE A 302 13.25 17.48 -2.66
N ALA A 303 13.82 16.48 -3.33
CA ALA A 303 14.24 16.57 -4.73
C ALA A 303 13.05 16.80 -5.67
N GLN A 304 11.99 16.01 -5.55
CA GLN A 304 10.78 16.14 -6.39
C GLN A 304 10.00 17.45 -6.19
N LYS A 305 10.17 18.09 -5.02
CA LYS A 305 9.55 19.38 -4.70
C LYS A 305 10.49 20.56 -4.94
N GLU A 306 11.75 20.30 -5.27
CA GLU A 306 12.81 21.31 -5.38
C GLU A 306 12.89 22.20 -4.12
N LEU A 307 12.73 21.59 -2.93
CA LEU A 307 12.73 22.37 -1.69
C LEU A 307 14.14 22.90 -1.41
N PRO A 308 14.26 24.17 -0.95
CA PRO A 308 15.55 24.81 -0.72
C PRO A 308 16.28 24.24 0.50
N ASN A 309 15.53 23.80 1.52
CA ASN A 309 16.11 23.24 2.74
C ASN A 309 16.53 21.79 2.51
N LYS A 310 17.83 21.51 2.66
CA LYS A 310 18.41 20.16 2.53
C LYS A 310 19.03 19.77 3.88
N PRO A 311 18.35 18.93 4.68
CA PRO A 311 18.87 18.53 5.97
C PRO A 311 20.11 17.63 5.81
N VAL A 312 20.98 17.67 6.81
CA VAL A 312 22.14 16.77 6.92
C VAL A 312 21.71 15.49 7.62
N PHE A 313 21.92 14.35 7.00
CA PHE A 313 21.57 13.05 7.57
C PHE A 313 22.78 12.44 8.27
N LEU A 314 22.74 12.37 9.61
CA LEU A 314 23.86 11.93 10.43
C LEU A 314 23.52 10.61 11.13
N SER A 315 23.69 9.50 10.41
CA SER A 315 23.38 8.16 10.90
C SER A 315 24.45 7.66 11.89
N HIS A 316 24.01 7.13 13.03
CA HIS A 316 24.90 6.46 13.99
C HIS A 316 24.89 4.93 13.79
N PRO A 317 25.97 4.22 14.16
CA PRO A 317 26.06 2.77 14.01
C PRO A 317 25.12 2.04 14.99
N LEU A 318 24.62 0.88 14.58
CA LEU A 318 23.76 0.04 15.42
C LEU A 318 24.57 -0.69 16.49
N LEU A 319 24.07 -0.73 17.72
CA LEU A 319 24.63 -1.59 18.77
C LEU A 319 24.28 -3.06 18.51
N LEU A 320 25.28 -3.93 18.54
CA LEU A 320 25.12 -5.34 18.23
C LEU A 320 24.34 -6.11 19.31
N GLY A 321 23.61 -7.15 18.90
CA GLY A 321 22.99 -8.09 19.82
C GLY A 321 24.03 -8.91 20.60
N LEU A 322 23.76 -9.22 21.87
CA LEU A 322 24.73 -9.96 22.71
C LEU A 322 24.92 -11.44 22.29
N LYS A 323 24.08 -12.02 21.41
CA LYS A 323 24.18 -13.41 20.96
C LYS A 323 24.47 -13.47 19.45
N GLN A 324 25.26 -14.47 19.04
CA GLN A 324 25.65 -14.69 17.63
C GLN A 324 24.45 -14.94 16.70
N GLU A 325 23.48 -15.75 17.12
CA GLU A 325 22.29 -16.11 16.31
C GLU A 325 21.07 -15.18 16.52
N GLN A 326 21.15 -14.20 17.43
CA GLN A 326 19.99 -13.39 17.82
C GLN A 326 20.39 -11.93 18.03
N LEU A 327 20.15 -11.11 16.99
CA LEU A 327 20.01 -9.65 17.09
C LEU A 327 18.76 -9.21 17.91
N LYS A 328 18.13 -10.09 18.70
CA LYS A 328 16.95 -9.77 19.54
C LYS A 328 17.21 -9.94 21.04
N MET A 329 16.79 -8.92 21.79
CA MET A 329 17.00 -8.77 23.23
C MET A 329 16.13 -9.69 24.09
N SER A 330 16.73 -10.34 25.09
CA SER A 330 16.03 -11.05 26.17
C SER A 330 15.96 -10.22 27.47
N THR A 331 14.81 -10.29 28.14
CA THR A 331 14.42 -9.52 29.32
C THR A 331 14.18 -10.46 30.52
N ARG A 332 15.14 -10.59 31.46
CA ARG A 332 14.94 -10.95 32.90
C ARG A 332 16.22 -11.22 33.71
N THR A 333 17.38 -11.39 33.07
CA THR A 333 18.63 -11.79 33.75
C THR A 333 19.46 -10.57 34.21
N PRO A 334 20.17 -10.63 35.36
CA PRO A 334 21.14 -9.61 35.77
C PRO A 334 22.16 -9.30 34.65
N ILE A 335 22.63 -8.05 34.58
CA ILE A 335 23.57 -7.57 33.54
C ILE A 335 24.80 -8.47 33.44
N LYS A 336 25.37 -8.82 34.61
CA LYS A 336 26.51 -9.76 34.72
C LYS A 336 26.24 -11.08 33.99
N THR A 337 25.04 -11.64 34.11
CA THR A 337 24.70 -12.91 33.46
C THR A 337 24.53 -12.77 31.95
N LYS A 338 24.02 -11.62 31.47
CA LYS A 338 23.88 -11.36 30.03
C LYS A 338 25.23 -11.18 29.35
N ILE A 339 26.10 -10.35 29.91
CA ILE A 339 27.44 -10.09 29.36
C ILE A 339 28.31 -11.34 29.46
N LYS A 340 28.21 -12.12 30.55
CA LYS A 340 28.92 -13.41 30.67
C LYS A 340 28.61 -14.35 29.50
N LYS A 341 27.35 -14.41 29.08
CA LYS A 341 26.86 -15.22 27.96
C LYS A 341 27.00 -14.56 26.59
N ALA A 342 27.56 -13.35 26.52
CA ALA A 342 27.69 -12.64 25.26
C ALA A 342 28.69 -13.33 24.33
N TYR A 343 28.43 -13.28 23.03
CA TYR A 343 29.41 -13.64 22.00
C TYR A 343 30.65 -12.75 22.15
N CYS A 344 31.84 -13.35 22.20
CA CYS A 344 33.11 -12.67 22.41
C CYS A 344 34.22 -13.74 22.30
N VAL A 345 34.68 -14.00 21.08
CA VAL A 345 35.74 -14.97 20.80
C VAL A 345 37.09 -14.24 20.91
N PRO A 346 38.14 -14.84 21.54
CA PRO A 346 39.47 -14.23 21.59
C PRO A 346 39.99 -13.89 20.19
N GLY A 347 40.67 -12.75 20.02
CA GLY A 347 41.21 -12.32 18.73
C GLY A 347 40.17 -11.77 17.74
N GLU A 348 38.91 -12.16 17.86
CA GLU A 348 37.84 -11.77 16.92
C GLU A 348 37.25 -10.40 17.26
N VAL A 349 37.61 -9.40 16.45
CA VAL A 349 37.14 -8.02 16.59
C VAL A 349 35.81 -7.79 15.86
N GLU A 350 35.70 -8.28 14.63
CA GLU A 350 34.52 -8.08 13.79
C GLU A 350 33.30 -8.81 14.37
N GLY A 351 32.13 -8.16 14.36
CA GLY A 351 30.90 -8.74 14.91
C GLY A 351 30.89 -8.96 16.43
N ASN A 352 31.92 -8.51 17.18
CA ASN A 352 32.02 -8.74 18.63
C ASN A 352 31.20 -7.72 19.44
N PRO A 353 30.07 -8.12 20.07
CA PRO A 353 29.21 -7.18 20.77
C PRO A 353 29.84 -6.59 22.05
N VAL A 354 30.81 -7.26 22.66
CA VAL A 354 31.50 -6.73 23.86
C VAL A 354 32.39 -5.55 23.48
N LEU A 355 33.19 -5.71 22.43
CA LEU A 355 34.01 -4.63 21.88
C LEU A 355 33.16 -3.49 21.31
N ASN A 356 32.07 -3.81 20.60
CA ASN A 356 31.12 -2.83 20.08
C ASN A 356 30.56 -1.91 21.18
N TYR A 357 30.18 -2.47 22.34
CA TYR A 357 29.69 -1.68 23.48
C TYR A 357 30.79 -0.85 24.13
N LEU A 358 32.01 -1.39 24.22
CA LEU A 358 33.16 -0.62 24.71
C LEU A 358 33.41 0.59 23.79
N LYS A 359 33.45 0.37 22.47
CA LYS A 359 33.70 1.39 21.45
C LYS A 359 32.68 2.53 21.49
N TYR A 360 31.39 2.20 21.46
CA TYR A 360 30.34 3.19 21.22
C TYR A 360 29.66 3.72 22.49
N VAL A 361 29.85 3.07 23.65
CA VAL A 361 29.23 3.50 24.91
C VAL A 361 30.25 3.80 25.99
N VAL A 362 31.20 2.90 26.25
CA VAL A 362 32.11 3.05 27.41
C VAL A 362 33.21 4.07 27.14
N PHE A 363 34.05 3.87 26.13
CA PHE A 363 35.15 4.80 25.83
C PHE A 363 34.69 6.25 25.64
N PRO A 364 33.56 6.53 24.95
CA PRO A 364 33.07 7.89 24.81
C PRO A 364 32.67 8.59 26.11
N LEU A 365 32.36 7.84 27.17
CA LEU A 365 31.95 8.37 28.48
C LEU A 365 33.07 8.30 29.53
N HIS A 366 34.23 7.77 29.14
CA HIS A 366 35.41 7.56 30.00
C HIS A 366 36.67 8.04 29.28
N ALA A 367 36.77 9.35 29.09
CA ALA A 367 37.91 9.99 28.42
C ALA A 367 39.23 9.83 29.18
N GLU A 368 39.17 9.54 30.48
CA GLU A 368 40.30 9.19 31.33
C GLU A 368 40.89 7.80 31.02
N GLY A 369 40.23 7.01 30.17
CA GLY A 369 40.62 5.66 29.79
C GLY A 369 39.85 4.57 30.53
N VAL A 370 40.02 3.33 30.06
CA VAL A 370 39.33 2.15 30.56
C VAL A 370 40.33 1.20 31.23
N THR A 371 40.10 0.89 32.49
CA THR A 371 40.92 -0.05 33.27
C THR A 371 40.25 -1.43 33.34
N LEU A 372 40.99 -2.43 32.91
CA LEU A 372 40.64 -3.84 32.91
C LEU A 372 41.36 -4.54 34.07
N GLU A 373 40.59 -4.88 35.11
CA GLU A 373 41.11 -5.46 36.35
C GLU A 373 41.43 -6.94 36.18
N ARG A 374 42.66 -7.35 36.50
CA ARG A 374 43.12 -8.75 36.45
C ARG A 374 43.92 -9.09 37.71
N SER A 375 43.97 -10.37 38.04
CA SER A 375 44.86 -10.84 39.10
C SER A 375 46.32 -10.71 38.68
N GLU A 376 47.25 -10.64 39.64
CA GLU A 376 48.69 -10.65 39.33
C GLU A 376 49.11 -11.89 38.54
N LYS A 377 48.46 -13.03 38.79
CA LYS A 377 48.69 -14.28 38.03
C LYS A 377 48.33 -14.16 36.54
N ASN A 378 47.51 -13.18 36.17
CA ASN A 378 47.08 -12.90 34.80
C ASN A 378 47.73 -11.62 34.24
N GLY A 379 48.86 -11.18 34.81
CA GLY A 379 49.62 -10.02 34.32
C GLY A 379 49.20 -8.66 34.91
N GLY A 380 48.32 -8.64 35.91
CA GLY A 380 47.87 -7.42 36.58
C GLY A 380 46.92 -6.55 35.74
N ASN A 381 46.53 -5.40 36.31
CA ASN A 381 45.57 -4.49 35.66
C ASN A 381 46.16 -3.89 34.39
N LEU A 382 45.35 -3.80 33.34
CA LEU A 382 45.68 -3.10 32.10
C LEU A 382 44.82 -1.85 31.98
N THR A 383 45.41 -0.72 31.60
CA THR A 383 44.67 0.53 31.33
C THR A 383 44.90 0.95 29.90
N PHE A 384 43.82 1.27 29.19
CA PHE A 384 43.83 1.69 27.80
C PHE A 384 43.30 3.12 27.72
N ALA A 385 44.06 4.03 27.10
CA ALA A 385 43.63 5.40 26.92
C ALA A 385 42.59 5.52 25.79
N THR A 386 42.71 4.68 24.76
CA THR A 386 41.84 4.69 23.58
C THR A 386 41.26 3.31 23.27
N TYR A 387 40.14 3.30 22.56
CA TYR A 387 39.52 2.04 22.09
C TYR A 387 40.45 1.28 21.14
N GLN A 388 41.17 1.97 20.26
CA GLN A 388 42.13 1.36 19.32
C GLN A 388 43.23 0.57 20.03
N GLU A 389 43.74 1.05 21.16
CA GLU A 389 44.72 0.32 21.96
C GLU A 389 44.13 -0.98 22.52
N LEU A 390 42.90 -0.93 23.04
CA LEU A 390 42.19 -2.11 23.53
C LEU A 390 41.89 -3.10 22.40
N GLU A 391 41.40 -2.62 21.26
CA GLU A 391 41.06 -3.44 20.09
C GLU A 391 42.32 -4.16 19.57
N THR A 392 43.44 -3.45 19.44
CA THR A 392 44.73 -4.03 19.06
C THR A 392 45.20 -5.07 20.07
N ALA A 393 45.04 -4.81 21.37
CA ALA A 393 45.40 -5.74 22.42
C ALA A 393 44.51 -6.99 22.44
N PHE A 394 43.23 -6.86 22.13
CA PHE A 394 42.29 -7.98 22.01
C PHE A 394 42.55 -8.82 20.75
N ALA A 395 42.79 -8.16 19.62
CA ALA A 395 43.14 -8.80 18.35
C ALA A 395 44.44 -9.60 18.46
N GLY A 396 45.42 -9.05 19.17
CA GLY A 396 46.68 -9.74 19.51
C GLY A 396 46.59 -10.69 20.71
N GLU A 397 45.37 -11.05 21.15
CA GLU A 397 45.07 -11.96 22.26
C GLU A 397 45.72 -11.64 23.62
N LYS A 398 46.23 -10.42 23.82
CA LYS A 398 46.76 -9.94 25.11
C LYS A 398 45.65 -9.74 26.14
N VAL A 399 44.43 -9.48 25.66
CA VAL A 399 43.21 -9.35 26.47
C VAL A 399 42.29 -10.52 26.17
N HIS A 400 41.91 -11.27 27.20
CA HIS A 400 41.04 -12.43 27.06
C HIS A 400 39.57 -12.04 27.36
N PRO A 401 38.56 -12.66 26.70
CA PRO A 401 37.13 -12.43 26.98
C PRO A 401 36.74 -12.57 28.46
N ALA A 402 37.44 -13.41 29.21
CA ALA A 402 37.21 -13.62 30.65
C ALA A 402 37.50 -12.37 31.49
N ASP A 403 38.37 -11.47 31.03
CA ASP A 403 38.69 -10.21 31.69
C ASP A 403 37.90 -9.04 31.08
N LEU A 404 37.67 -9.08 29.77
CA LEU A 404 36.93 -8.05 29.04
C LEU A 404 35.45 -7.97 29.45
N LYS A 405 34.78 -9.12 29.62
CA LYS A 405 33.36 -9.19 30.02
C LYS A 405 33.09 -8.59 31.41
N PRO A 406 33.88 -8.91 32.47
CA PRO A 406 33.81 -8.20 33.76
C PRO A 406 34.07 -6.71 33.66
N CYS A 407 35.07 -6.29 32.87
CA CYS A 407 35.38 -4.88 32.63
C CYS A 407 34.15 -4.14 32.07
N LEU A 408 33.56 -4.62 30.97
CA LEU A 408 32.34 -4.03 30.41
C LEU A 408 31.18 -4.02 31.45
N THR A 409 31.04 -5.08 32.24
CA THR A 409 30.01 -5.17 33.27
C THR A 409 30.17 -4.07 34.34
N LYS A 410 31.40 -3.78 34.77
CA LYS A 410 31.71 -2.72 35.75
C LYS A 410 31.22 -1.36 35.24
N TYR A 411 31.66 -0.97 34.03
CA TYR A 411 31.35 0.33 33.44
C TYR A 411 29.86 0.49 33.14
N ILE A 412 29.21 -0.50 32.52
CA ILE A 412 27.76 -0.43 32.25
C ILE A 412 26.94 -0.37 33.54
N ASN A 413 27.38 -1.04 34.63
CA ASN A 413 26.69 -0.91 35.92
C ASN A 413 26.79 0.50 36.49
N ALA A 414 27.97 1.12 36.41
CA ALA A 414 28.17 2.49 36.89
C ALA A 414 27.30 3.48 36.10
N LEU A 415 27.28 3.37 34.77
CA LEU A 415 26.47 4.23 33.90
C LEU A 415 24.95 4.09 34.11
N LEU A 416 24.48 2.93 34.56
CA LEU A 416 23.06 2.69 34.85
C LEU A 416 22.65 2.97 36.28
N GLU A 417 23.61 3.27 37.17
CA GLU A 417 23.33 3.49 38.58
C GLU A 417 22.43 4.72 38.83
N PRO A 418 22.61 5.88 38.14
CA PRO A 418 21.70 7.01 38.26
C PRO A 418 20.25 6.63 37.92
N VAL A 419 20.05 5.84 36.86
CA VAL A 419 18.72 5.35 36.47
C VAL A 419 18.14 4.43 37.55
N ARG A 420 18.93 3.54 38.15
CA ARG A 420 18.44 2.66 39.23
C ARG A 420 18.00 3.46 40.45
N GLN A 421 18.79 4.45 40.84
CA GLN A 421 18.49 5.34 41.96
C GLN A 421 17.21 6.15 41.70
N HIS A 422 17.07 6.71 40.49
CA HIS A 422 15.88 7.46 40.07
C HIS A 422 14.59 6.64 40.21
N PHE A 423 14.64 5.35 39.89
CA PHE A 423 13.49 4.43 39.99
C PHE A 423 13.43 3.61 41.28
N ALA A 424 14.23 3.92 42.31
CA ALA A 424 14.36 3.09 43.52
C ALA A 424 13.16 3.17 44.48
N SER A 425 12.45 4.29 44.50
CA SER A 425 11.35 4.57 45.45
C SER A 425 10.21 5.39 44.83
N GLY A 426 9.14 5.60 45.60
CA GLY A 426 8.05 6.50 45.23
C GLY A 426 7.24 6.08 43.98
N PRO A 427 6.58 7.05 43.31
CA PRO A 427 5.76 6.80 42.12
C PRO A 427 6.53 6.19 40.94
N LEU A 428 7.81 6.53 40.79
CA LEU A 428 8.66 6.02 39.71
C LEU A 428 8.92 4.51 39.86
N LYS A 429 9.14 4.00 41.08
CA LYS A 429 9.23 2.56 41.34
C LYS A 429 7.98 1.82 40.87
N THR A 430 6.81 2.37 41.15
CA THR A 430 5.51 1.81 40.72
C THR A 430 5.37 1.84 39.21
N MET A 431 5.74 2.94 38.55
CA MET A 431 5.78 3.05 37.10
C MET A 431 6.66 1.96 36.49
N PHE A 432 7.91 1.82 36.94
CA PHE A 432 8.84 0.81 36.44
C PHE A 432 8.34 -0.63 36.66
N ALA A 433 7.71 -0.91 37.80
CA ALA A 433 7.09 -2.20 38.08
C ALA A 433 5.96 -2.53 37.10
N SER A 434 5.17 -1.53 36.69
CA SER A 434 4.14 -1.68 35.66
C SER A 434 4.74 -1.93 34.27
N ILE A 435 5.78 -1.18 33.88
CA ILE A 435 6.48 -1.39 32.60
C ILE A 435 7.07 -2.80 32.51
N LYS A 436 7.61 -3.35 33.60
CA LYS A 436 8.13 -4.74 33.64
C LYS A 436 7.07 -5.82 33.36
N LYS A 437 5.78 -5.53 33.58
CA LYS A 437 4.68 -6.47 33.34
C LYS A 437 4.23 -6.46 31.89
N LEU A 438 4.56 -5.42 31.11
CA LEU A 438 4.23 -5.35 29.70
C LEU A 438 5.05 -6.39 28.92
N LYS A 439 4.37 -7.10 28.02
CA LYS A 439 4.98 -8.06 27.09
C LYS A 439 5.05 -7.42 25.72
N VAL A 440 6.19 -7.58 25.05
CA VAL A 440 6.43 -7.14 23.68
C VAL A 440 6.49 -8.39 22.81
N SER A 441 5.70 -8.45 21.73
CA SER A 441 5.77 -9.56 20.79
C SER A 441 7.06 -9.50 19.96
N PRO A 442 7.71 -10.65 19.69
CA PRO A 442 8.84 -10.71 18.77
C PRO A 442 8.44 -10.46 17.31
N THR A 443 7.15 -10.63 16.98
CA THR A 443 6.54 -10.39 15.67
C THR A 443 5.47 -9.30 15.83
N PRO A 444 5.72 -8.06 15.37
CA PRO A 444 4.82 -6.93 15.63
C PRO A 444 3.37 -7.16 15.21
N ASP A 445 3.12 -7.86 14.09
CA ASP A 445 1.75 -8.12 13.61
C ASP A 445 1.03 -9.28 14.32
N ALA A 446 1.72 -10.04 15.17
CA ALA A 446 1.09 -11.09 15.97
C ALA A 446 0.37 -10.54 17.22
N ASP A 447 0.53 -9.25 17.52
CA ASP A 447 -0.14 -8.62 18.66
C ASP A 447 -1.65 -8.51 18.40
N LYS A 448 -2.44 -8.97 19.38
CA LYS A 448 -3.88 -8.75 19.37
C LYS A 448 -4.16 -7.25 19.52
N LEU A 449 -4.74 -6.65 18.49
CA LEU A 449 -5.02 -5.22 18.45
C LEU A 449 -6.01 -4.79 19.54
N ALA A 450 -5.71 -3.66 20.18
CA ALA A 450 -6.62 -3.01 21.11
C ALA A 450 -7.81 -2.42 20.34
N ASN A 451 -8.99 -2.51 20.93
CA ASN A 451 -10.18 -1.83 20.42
C ASN A 451 -10.15 -0.38 20.91
N LEU A 452 -10.27 0.56 19.97
CA LEU A 452 -10.25 1.99 20.26
C LEU A 452 -11.68 2.54 20.24
N THR A 453 -12.11 3.14 21.35
CA THR A 453 -13.37 3.89 21.39
C THR A 453 -13.08 5.34 21.03
N LEU A 454 -13.32 5.70 19.78
CA LEU A 454 -13.01 7.02 19.23
C LEU A 454 -14.29 7.82 18.98
N PRO A 455 -14.38 9.08 19.44
CA PRO A 455 -15.53 9.93 19.16
C PRO A 455 -15.55 10.32 17.67
N GLY A 456 -16.75 10.40 17.10
CA GLY A 456 -16.97 11.09 15.83
C GLY A 456 -17.01 12.60 16.01
N PHE A 457 -17.28 13.32 14.93
CA PHE A 457 -17.52 14.76 14.95
C PHE A 457 -18.72 15.10 15.85
N PRO A 458 -18.67 16.26 16.53
CA PRO A 458 -19.79 16.73 17.33
C PRO A 458 -21.05 16.88 16.45
N GLU A 459 -22.21 16.64 17.05
CA GLU A 459 -23.48 16.88 16.35
C GLU A 459 -23.76 18.37 16.29
N ALA A 460 -24.39 18.82 15.21
CA ALA A 460 -24.78 20.21 15.06
C ALA A 460 -25.75 20.63 16.18
N VAL A 461 -25.61 21.87 16.65
CA VAL A 461 -26.58 22.51 17.58
C VAL A 461 -27.78 23.01 16.77
N LYS A 462 -28.37 22.13 15.95
CA LYS A 462 -29.53 22.40 15.10
C LYS A 462 -30.65 21.46 15.53
N GLU A 463 -31.85 21.98 15.73
CA GLU A 463 -33.03 21.14 15.94
C GLU A 463 -33.44 20.53 14.60
N TRP A 464 -33.48 19.20 14.56
CA TRP A 464 -33.90 18.43 13.40
C TRP A 464 -35.41 18.23 13.41
N LYS A 465 -36.05 18.32 12.24
CA LYS A 465 -37.49 18.16 12.11
C LYS A 465 -37.86 16.68 11.94
N PRO A 466 -38.75 16.11 12.78
CA PRO A 466 -39.17 14.72 12.63
C PRO A 466 -40.06 14.52 11.40
N SER A 467 -40.13 13.28 10.94
CA SER A 467 -41.03 12.88 9.86
C SER A 467 -42.49 12.87 10.34
N PRO A 468 -43.45 13.39 9.53
CA PRO A 468 -44.87 13.17 9.78
C PRO A 468 -45.36 11.79 9.32
N LEU A 469 -44.54 11.03 8.58
CA LEU A 469 -44.90 9.73 8.01
C LEU A 469 -44.90 8.63 9.07
N THR A 470 -45.74 7.62 8.87
CA THR A 470 -45.75 6.39 9.68
C THR A 470 -44.45 5.60 9.51
N LEU A 471 -44.17 4.65 10.41
CA LEU A 471 -42.96 3.82 10.34
C LEU A 471 -42.84 3.05 9.00
N GLU A 472 -43.94 2.49 8.52
CA GLU A 472 -44.00 1.73 7.27
C GLU A 472 -43.70 2.63 6.06
N GLU A 473 -44.30 3.83 6.03
CA GLU A 473 -44.04 4.83 4.98
C GLU A 473 -42.60 5.35 5.03
N ARG A 474 -42.04 5.62 6.22
CA ARG A 474 -40.64 6.04 6.37
C ARG A 474 -39.69 5.00 5.80
N TYR A 475 -39.92 3.72 6.12
CA TYR A 475 -39.12 2.62 5.57
C TYR A 475 -39.26 2.52 4.05
N ALA A 476 -40.49 2.53 3.53
CA ALA A 476 -40.75 2.41 2.09
C ALA A 476 -40.09 3.56 1.31
N VAL A 477 -40.23 4.81 1.78
CA VAL A 477 -39.61 5.98 1.16
C VAL A 477 -38.09 5.88 1.20
N ALA A 478 -37.50 5.55 2.36
CA ALA A 478 -36.05 5.40 2.48
C ALA A 478 -35.51 4.28 1.57
N ARG A 479 -36.16 3.11 1.57
CA ARG A 479 -35.75 1.96 0.75
C ARG A 479 -35.84 2.25 -0.75
N SER A 480 -36.77 3.11 -1.17
CA SER A 480 -36.94 3.50 -2.59
C SER A 480 -35.79 4.33 -3.17
N VAL A 481 -34.88 4.82 -2.32
CA VAL A 481 -33.72 5.63 -2.74
C VAL A 481 -32.59 4.76 -3.27
N GLY A 482 -32.38 3.59 -2.65
CA GLY A 482 -31.30 2.68 -3.01
C GLY A 482 -31.73 1.69 -4.08
N GLU A 483 -30.90 1.52 -5.10
CA GLU A 483 -30.93 0.33 -5.96
C GLU A 483 -30.57 -0.92 -5.14
N GLU A 484 -29.60 -0.77 -4.24
CA GLU A 484 -29.18 -1.81 -3.30
C GLU A 484 -29.24 -1.32 -1.84
N CYS A 485 -29.67 -2.20 -0.94
CA CYS A 485 -29.70 -1.94 0.51
C CYS A 485 -29.02 -3.08 1.30
N ILE A 486 -27.92 -2.78 2.01
CA ILE A 486 -27.17 -3.71 2.87
C ILE A 486 -27.23 -3.19 4.32
N GLN A 487 -28.09 -3.70 5.20
CA GLN A 487 -29.15 -4.70 4.96
C GLN A 487 -30.53 -4.12 5.25
N GLU A 488 -31.56 -4.60 4.54
CA GLU A 488 -32.94 -4.09 4.67
C GLU A 488 -33.51 -4.21 6.10
N ASN A 489 -33.22 -5.32 6.79
CA ASN A 489 -33.62 -5.51 8.18
C ASN A 489 -32.93 -4.52 9.15
N GLU A 490 -31.69 -4.15 8.85
CA GLU A 490 -30.95 -3.13 9.61
C GLU A 490 -31.54 -1.73 9.34
N LEU A 491 -31.93 -1.43 8.10
CA LEU A 491 -32.63 -0.18 7.74
C LEU A 491 -33.97 -0.06 8.47
N GLN A 492 -34.79 -1.12 8.44
CA GLN A 492 -36.08 -1.13 9.13
C GLN A 492 -35.91 -0.90 10.64
N ALA A 493 -34.99 -1.63 11.27
CA ALA A 493 -34.71 -1.47 12.70
C ALA A 493 -34.13 -0.10 13.05
N LEU A 494 -33.38 0.53 12.13
CA LEU A 494 -32.82 1.86 12.30
C LEU A 494 -33.91 2.93 12.28
N VAL A 495 -34.80 2.90 11.28
CA VAL A 495 -35.91 3.86 11.15
C VAL A 495 -36.89 3.74 12.33
N GLU A 496 -37.09 2.53 12.87
CA GLU A 496 -37.90 2.29 14.06
C GLU A 496 -37.28 2.90 15.33
N LYS A 497 -35.96 2.77 15.52
CA LYS A 497 -35.30 3.10 16.79
C LYS A 497 -34.76 4.52 16.86
N LYS A 498 -34.51 5.15 15.71
CA LYS A 498 -33.89 6.47 15.62
C LYS A 498 -34.78 7.43 14.85
N ASP A 499 -35.16 8.51 15.51
CA ASP A 499 -36.00 9.56 14.91
C ASP A 499 -35.29 10.26 13.76
N HIS A 500 -33.97 10.46 13.92
CA HIS A 500 -33.11 11.15 12.96
C HIS A 500 -31.89 10.30 12.56
N PRO A 501 -32.07 9.28 11.70
CA PRO A 501 -30.94 8.58 11.10
C PRO A 501 -30.07 9.56 10.29
N VAL A 502 -28.76 9.47 10.45
CA VAL A 502 -27.77 10.30 9.76
C VAL A 502 -27.39 9.61 8.46
N CYS A 503 -27.74 10.24 7.34
CA CYS A 503 -27.30 9.89 6.00
C CYS A 503 -26.12 10.77 5.61
N TYR A 504 -25.20 10.26 4.78
CA TYR A 504 -24.20 11.12 4.14
C TYR A 504 -23.90 10.69 2.71
N ASP A 505 -23.43 11.66 1.93
CA ASP A 505 -22.82 11.48 0.62
C ASP A 505 -21.66 12.47 0.44
N GLY A 506 -20.59 12.02 -0.22
CA GLY A 506 -19.33 12.73 -0.34
C GLY A 506 -18.99 13.08 -1.78
N PHE A 507 -18.54 14.32 -2.01
CA PHE A 507 -18.30 14.84 -3.35
C PHE A 507 -16.92 15.47 -3.47
N GLU A 508 -16.12 15.00 -4.42
CA GLU A 508 -14.86 15.63 -4.83
C GLU A 508 -15.15 16.90 -5.65
N PRO A 509 -14.74 18.10 -5.18
CA PRO A 509 -14.83 19.31 -5.99
C PRO A 509 -13.81 19.28 -7.14
N SER A 510 -14.29 18.92 -8.33
CA SER A 510 -13.45 18.50 -9.46
C SER A 510 -13.81 19.14 -10.79
N GLY A 511 -14.69 20.15 -10.78
CA GLY A 511 -15.14 20.87 -11.97
C GLY A 511 -16.64 21.14 -11.92
N ARG A 512 -17.24 21.35 -13.10
CA ARG A 512 -18.68 21.58 -13.27
C ARG A 512 -19.49 20.42 -12.65
N MET A 513 -20.64 20.76 -12.04
CA MET A 513 -21.54 19.77 -11.46
C MET A 513 -22.49 19.27 -12.54
N HIS A 514 -22.61 17.96 -12.66
CA HIS A 514 -23.52 17.33 -13.61
C HIS A 514 -24.84 16.94 -12.95
N ILE A 515 -25.88 16.65 -13.75
CA ILE A 515 -27.27 16.54 -13.26
C ILE A 515 -27.49 15.46 -12.20
N ALA A 516 -26.79 14.32 -12.28
CA ALA A 516 -26.87 13.31 -11.22
C ALA A 516 -26.38 13.82 -9.85
N GLN A 517 -25.32 14.64 -9.82
CA GLN A 517 -24.78 15.23 -8.59
C GLN A 517 -25.69 16.31 -8.01
N GLY A 518 -26.46 17.02 -8.85
CA GLY A 518 -27.37 18.07 -8.41
C GLY A 518 -28.81 17.60 -8.24
N VAL A 519 -29.52 17.33 -9.33
CA VAL A 519 -30.96 17.06 -9.33
C VAL A 519 -31.29 15.68 -8.74
N LEU A 520 -30.69 14.60 -9.25
CA LEU A 520 -30.97 13.24 -8.74
C LEU A 520 -30.62 13.14 -7.25
N ARG A 521 -29.46 13.71 -6.87
CA ARG A 521 -29.05 13.84 -5.47
C ARG A 521 -30.10 14.58 -4.64
N THR A 522 -30.66 15.67 -5.13
CA THR A 522 -31.72 16.43 -4.46
C THR A 522 -32.99 15.62 -4.26
N VAL A 523 -33.42 14.87 -5.29
CA VAL A 523 -34.58 13.95 -5.18
C VAL A 523 -34.35 12.94 -4.06
N ASN A 524 -33.18 12.30 -4.04
CA ASN A 524 -32.83 11.31 -3.03
C ASN A 524 -32.71 11.90 -1.63
N VAL A 525 -32.10 13.09 -1.48
CA VAL A 525 -32.04 13.79 -0.18
C VAL A 525 -33.44 14.11 0.32
N ASN A 526 -34.29 14.70 -0.51
CA ASN A 526 -35.64 15.10 -0.10
C ASN A 526 -36.47 13.90 0.36
N LYS A 527 -36.35 12.73 -0.28
CA LYS A 527 -36.98 11.48 0.19
C LYS A 527 -36.48 11.07 1.58
N LEU A 528 -35.16 11.10 1.82
CA LEU A 528 -34.59 10.69 3.09
C LEU A 528 -34.94 11.67 4.22
N THR A 529 -34.89 12.97 3.94
CA THR A 529 -35.25 14.01 4.90
C THR A 529 -36.74 14.01 5.19
N SER A 530 -37.61 13.73 4.20
CA SER A 530 -39.04 13.52 4.44
C SER A 530 -39.33 12.27 5.27
N ALA A 531 -38.48 11.24 5.19
CA ALA A 531 -38.52 10.07 6.07
C ALA A 531 -37.91 10.33 7.46
N GLY A 532 -37.49 11.57 7.77
CA GLY A 532 -37.01 12.01 9.09
C GLY A 532 -35.48 11.98 9.25
N SER A 533 -34.75 11.57 8.21
CA SER A 533 -33.29 11.50 8.24
C SER A 533 -32.64 12.88 8.20
N VAL A 534 -31.46 12.98 8.79
CA VAL A 534 -30.54 14.11 8.62
C VAL A 534 -29.59 13.77 7.49
N PHE A 535 -29.34 14.72 6.58
CA PHE A 535 -28.44 14.49 5.45
C PHE A 535 -27.19 15.38 5.54
N ARG A 536 -26.02 14.74 5.54
CA ARG A 536 -24.70 15.38 5.57
C ARG A 536 -24.08 15.36 4.19
N PHE A 537 -23.90 16.53 3.60
CA PHE A 537 -23.05 16.68 2.43
C PHE A 537 -21.61 16.83 2.87
N TRP A 538 -20.75 15.90 2.44
CA TRP A 538 -19.32 15.94 2.70
C TRP A 538 -18.58 16.54 1.50
N VAL A 539 -18.20 17.81 1.62
CA VAL A 539 -17.38 18.50 0.62
C VAL A 539 -15.94 18.02 0.78
N ALA A 540 -15.55 17.06 -0.07
CA ALA A 540 -14.36 16.25 0.08
C ALA A 540 -13.13 16.95 -0.54
N ASP A 541 -12.77 18.13 -0.02
CA ASP A 541 -11.72 18.98 -0.57
C ASP A 541 -10.31 18.35 -0.47
N TRP A 542 -9.94 17.78 0.67
CA TRP A 542 -8.69 17.02 0.80
C TRP A 542 -8.66 15.74 -0.06
N PHE A 543 -9.81 15.11 -0.29
CA PHE A 543 -9.93 13.94 -1.15
C PHE A 543 -9.70 14.31 -2.62
N ALA A 544 -10.30 15.41 -3.08
CA ALA A 544 -10.07 15.93 -4.42
C ALA A 544 -8.60 16.32 -4.63
N MET A 545 -7.95 16.92 -3.63
CA MET A 545 -6.51 17.22 -3.66
C MET A 545 -5.68 15.95 -3.79
N LEU A 546 -5.99 14.95 -2.96
CA LEU A 546 -5.30 13.65 -2.95
C LEU A 546 -5.51 12.88 -4.27
N ASN A 547 -6.66 13.04 -4.92
CA ASN A 547 -6.95 12.48 -6.24
C ASN A 547 -6.49 13.39 -7.40
N ASN A 548 -5.67 14.40 -7.13
CA ASN A 548 -5.09 15.34 -8.09
C ASN A 548 -6.13 16.05 -8.98
N LYS A 549 -7.30 16.39 -8.43
CA LYS A 549 -8.29 17.21 -9.12
C LYS A 549 -7.84 18.67 -9.14
N MET A 550 -8.15 19.39 -10.22
CA MET A 550 -7.75 20.80 -10.38
C MET A 550 -6.22 21.01 -10.23
N GLY A 551 -5.42 20.05 -10.70
CA GLY A 551 -3.97 20.01 -10.51
C GLY A 551 -3.48 19.90 -9.06
N GLY A 552 -4.35 19.44 -8.13
CA GLY A 552 -4.04 19.36 -6.70
C GLY A 552 -4.08 20.71 -5.97
N ASP A 553 -4.58 21.76 -6.61
CA ASP A 553 -4.67 23.11 -6.05
C ASP A 553 -5.87 23.23 -5.10
N ILE A 554 -5.58 23.25 -3.79
CA ILE A 554 -6.60 23.28 -2.74
C ILE A 554 -7.51 24.53 -2.80
N ASP A 555 -7.00 25.66 -3.29
CA ASP A 555 -7.78 26.90 -3.36
C ASP A 555 -8.78 26.84 -4.52
N LYS A 556 -8.37 26.30 -5.68
CA LYS A 556 -9.30 25.99 -6.77
C LYS A 556 -10.34 24.95 -6.37
N ILE A 557 -9.94 23.90 -5.68
CA ILE A 557 -10.85 22.86 -5.18
C ILE A 557 -11.89 23.49 -4.24
N ARG A 558 -11.47 24.35 -3.31
CA ARG A 558 -12.40 25.04 -2.40
C ARG A 558 -13.34 25.98 -3.13
N LEU A 559 -12.86 26.71 -4.13
CA LEU A 559 -13.70 27.55 -4.97
C LEU A 559 -14.79 26.72 -5.68
N VAL A 560 -14.42 25.57 -6.27
CA VAL A 560 -15.37 24.65 -6.89
C VAL A 560 -16.36 24.08 -5.85
N GLY A 561 -15.88 23.75 -4.64
CA GLY A 561 -16.74 23.25 -3.57
C GLY A 561 -17.80 24.27 -3.13
N GLN A 562 -17.45 25.56 -3.09
CA GLN A 562 -18.41 26.64 -2.83
C GLN A 562 -19.46 26.72 -3.94
N TYR A 563 -19.04 26.64 -5.21
CA TYR A 563 -19.94 26.60 -6.35
C TYR A 563 -20.92 25.41 -6.26
N MET A 564 -20.44 24.23 -5.88
CA MET A 564 -21.28 23.05 -5.70
C MET A 564 -22.33 23.25 -4.58
N VAL A 565 -21.94 23.84 -3.45
CA VAL A 565 -22.85 24.17 -2.35
C VAL A 565 -23.97 25.11 -2.77
N GLU A 566 -23.65 26.13 -3.58
CA GLU A 566 -24.66 27.08 -4.09
C GLU A 566 -25.63 26.43 -5.09
N ILE A 567 -25.21 25.43 -5.85
CA ILE A 567 -26.12 24.63 -6.68
C ILE A 567 -27.13 23.86 -5.83
N TRP A 568 -26.66 23.11 -4.81
CA TRP A 568 -27.58 22.31 -3.98
C TRP A 568 -28.62 23.16 -3.25
N LYS A 569 -28.27 24.37 -2.85
CA LYS A 569 -29.20 25.33 -2.24
C LYS A 569 -30.24 25.88 -3.23
N SER A 570 -29.93 25.94 -4.52
CA SER A 570 -30.79 26.58 -5.53
C SER A 570 -31.69 25.61 -6.30
N VAL A 571 -31.36 24.32 -6.40
CA VAL A 571 -32.14 23.33 -7.18
C VAL A 571 -33.41 22.79 -6.48
N GLY A 572 -33.76 23.32 -5.30
CA GLY A 572 -34.97 22.94 -4.57
C GLY A 572 -34.78 21.78 -3.60
N MET A 573 -33.63 21.72 -2.92
CA MET A 573 -33.40 20.83 -1.79
C MET A 573 -34.03 21.40 -0.52
N ASP A 574 -34.72 20.57 0.27
CA ASP A 574 -35.22 20.99 1.57
C ASP A 574 -34.07 21.04 2.59
N MET A 575 -33.60 22.27 2.86
CA MET A 575 -32.49 22.53 3.76
C MET A 575 -32.82 22.33 5.25
N THR A 576 -34.06 22.01 5.60
CA THR A 576 -34.51 21.84 7.00
C THR A 576 -33.67 20.79 7.72
N ASN A 577 -33.44 19.63 7.10
CA ASN A 577 -32.69 18.51 7.69
C ASN A 577 -31.35 18.24 6.99
N VAL A 578 -30.76 19.26 6.34
CA VAL A 578 -29.49 19.14 5.60
C VAL A 578 -28.40 19.99 6.26
N GLU A 579 -27.16 19.49 6.21
CA GLU A 579 -25.95 20.23 6.55
C GLU A 579 -24.81 19.98 5.55
N PHE A 580 -23.98 21.01 5.33
CA PHE A 580 -22.77 20.93 4.51
C PHE A 580 -21.54 20.98 5.43
N LEU A 581 -20.69 19.96 5.32
CA LEU A 581 -19.47 19.82 6.11
C LEU A 581 -18.28 19.76 5.16
N TRP A 582 -17.20 20.46 5.51
CA TRP A 582 -15.97 20.52 4.72
C TRP A 582 -14.95 19.56 5.31
N ALA A 583 -14.40 18.66 4.48
CA ALA A 583 -13.52 17.61 4.96
C ALA A 583 -12.31 18.16 5.70
N SER A 584 -11.55 19.06 5.08
CA SER A 584 -10.38 19.67 5.71
C SER A 584 -10.71 20.38 7.02
N LYS A 585 -11.84 21.10 7.09
CA LYS A 585 -12.26 21.83 8.30
C LYS A 585 -12.55 20.89 9.46
N GLU A 586 -13.42 19.90 9.25
CA GLU A 586 -13.84 18.98 10.31
C GLU A 586 -12.70 18.04 10.74
N ILE A 587 -11.89 17.56 9.77
CA ILE A 587 -10.73 16.72 10.07
C ILE A 587 -9.69 17.49 10.88
N ILE A 588 -9.38 18.75 10.53
CA ILE A 588 -8.43 19.56 11.31
C ILE A 588 -8.95 19.82 12.72
N ALA A 589 -10.23 20.20 12.86
CA ALA A 589 -10.85 20.50 14.15
C ALA A 589 -10.87 19.28 15.10
N HIS A 590 -10.92 18.06 14.53
CA HIS A 590 -11.03 16.80 15.28
C HIS A 590 -9.91 15.81 14.94
N SER A 591 -8.72 16.33 14.61
CA SER A 591 -7.57 15.58 14.11
C SER A 591 -7.19 14.38 14.97
N ALA A 592 -7.16 14.55 16.29
CA ALA A 592 -6.74 13.51 17.23
C ALA A 592 -7.59 12.24 17.13
N SER A 593 -8.93 12.35 17.00
CA SER A 593 -9.79 11.17 16.87
C SER A 593 -9.88 10.67 15.44
N TYR A 594 -9.87 11.57 14.45
CA TYR A 594 -9.95 11.22 13.03
C TYR A 594 -8.74 10.37 12.59
N TRP A 595 -7.52 10.89 12.78
CA TRP A 595 -6.33 10.21 12.31
C TRP A 595 -6.00 8.95 13.11
N LEU A 596 -6.33 8.92 14.41
CA LEU A 596 -6.24 7.70 15.19
C LEU A 596 -7.17 6.59 14.66
N ARG A 597 -8.33 6.95 14.10
CA ARG A 597 -9.22 6.00 13.41
C ARG A 597 -8.62 5.55 12.09
N VAL A 598 -8.09 6.47 11.28
CA VAL A 598 -7.38 6.13 10.03
C VAL A 598 -6.24 5.15 10.29
N MET A 599 -5.42 5.39 11.32
CA MET A 599 -4.36 4.48 11.75
C MET A 599 -4.92 3.12 12.21
N ASP A 600 -6.03 3.08 12.93
CA ASP A 600 -6.66 1.81 13.35
C ASP A 600 -7.17 0.99 12.15
N ILE A 601 -7.82 1.64 11.18
CA ILE A 601 -8.27 1.00 9.93
C ILE A 601 -7.04 0.49 9.15
N ALA A 602 -5.98 1.28 9.06
CA ALA A 602 -4.75 0.93 8.36
C ALA A 602 -4.05 -0.31 8.95
N ARG A 603 -4.07 -0.48 10.27
CA ARG A 603 -3.49 -1.64 10.97
C ARG A 603 -4.30 -2.92 10.77
N ARG A 604 -5.57 -2.81 10.36
CA ARG A 604 -6.54 -3.91 10.25
C ARG A 604 -6.87 -4.29 8.82
N THR A 605 -6.40 -3.52 7.86
CA THR A 605 -6.66 -3.70 6.42
C THR A 605 -5.36 -4.01 5.69
N THR A 606 -5.41 -4.93 4.72
CA THR A 606 -4.26 -5.22 3.84
C THR A 606 -4.16 -4.20 2.71
N ILE A 607 -2.95 -4.01 2.18
CA ILE A 607 -2.71 -3.20 0.97
C ILE A 607 -3.59 -3.70 -0.17
N ALA A 608 -3.57 -5.01 -0.46
CA ALA A 608 -4.39 -5.62 -1.52
C ALA A 608 -5.90 -5.35 -1.34
N ARG A 609 -6.44 -5.45 -0.11
CA ARG A 609 -7.86 -5.13 0.15
C ARG A 609 -8.17 -3.66 -0.09
N THR A 610 -7.21 -2.78 0.21
CA THR A 610 -7.32 -1.33 0.00
C THR A 610 -7.24 -0.98 -1.50
N LEU A 611 -6.35 -1.62 -2.25
CA LEU A 611 -6.21 -1.43 -3.70
C LEU A 611 -7.47 -1.83 -4.46
N LYS A 612 -8.17 -2.90 -4.04
CA LYS A 612 -9.48 -3.26 -4.59
C LYS A 612 -10.52 -2.13 -4.47
N CYS A 613 -10.36 -1.21 -3.53
CA CYS A 613 -11.22 -0.03 -3.35
C CYS A 613 -10.81 1.17 -4.23
N CYS A 614 -9.74 1.11 -5.03
CA CYS A 614 -9.32 2.25 -5.88
C CYS A 614 -10.37 2.67 -6.92
N THR A 615 -11.35 1.81 -7.24
CA THR A 615 -12.45 2.14 -8.14
C THR A 615 -13.32 3.29 -7.63
N ILE A 616 -13.37 3.52 -6.31
CA ILE A 616 -14.20 4.58 -5.69
C ILE A 616 -13.75 6.00 -6.09
N MET A 617 -12.49 6.16 -6.49
CA MET A 617 -11.90 7.43 -6.96
C MET A 617 -11.79 7.49 -8.49
N GLY A 618 -12.43 6.55 -9.20
CA GLY A 618 -12.40 6.46 -10.66
C GLY A 618 -11.06 5.95 -11.22
N ARG A 619 -10.29 5.19 -10.43
CA ARG A 619 -9.01 4.60 -10.87
C ARG A 619 -9.13 3.08 -10.98
N LYS A 620 -8.37 2.50 -11.90
CA LYS A 620 -8.19 1.05 -12.02
C LYS A 620 -6.96 0.62 -11.25
N GLU A 621 -6.97 -0.62 -10.78
CA GLU A 621 -5.79 -1.28 -10.22
C GLU A 621 -4.79 -1.48 -11.35
N LYS A 622 -3.56 -0.99 -11.14
CA LYS A 622 -2.45 -1.07 -12.09
C LYS A 622 -1.13 -0.94 -11.35
N GLU A 623 -0.03 -1.25 -12.02
CA GLU A 623 1.31 -1.00 -11.49
C GLU A 623 1.61 0.50 -11.32
N GLY A 624 2.47 0.81 -10.36
CA GLY A 624 2.91 2.19 -10.08
C GLY A 624 1.81 3.07 -9.48
N MET A 625 0.89 2.48 -8.71
CA MET A 625 -0.12 3.26 -8.00
C MET A 625 0.53 4.12 -6.91
N GLN A 626 0.08 5.37 -6.82
CA GLN A 626 0.49 6.32 -5.78
C GLN A 626 -0.05 5.89 -4.41
N ALA A 627 0.72 6.13 -3.35
CA ALA A 627 0.31 5.86 -1.97
C ALA A 627 -0.94 6.66 -1.56
N ALA A 628 -1.25 7.76 -2.25
CA ALA A 628 -2.52 8.46 -2.17
C ALA A 628 -3.73 7.54 -2.39
N GLN A 629 -3.61 6.55 -3.28
CA GLN A 629 -4.66 5.58 -3.61
C GLN A 629 -4.87 4.56 -2.49
N ILE A 630 -3.95 4.52 -1.53
CA ILE A 630 -4.06 3.77 -0.28
C ILE A 630 -4.66 4.64 0.84
N LEU A 631 -4.19 5.88 0.99
CA LEU A 631 -4.69 6.76 2.06
C LEU A 631 -6.14 7.19 1.83
N TYR A 632 -6.53 7.45 0.58
CA TYR A 632 -7.88 7.90 0.24
C TYR A 632 -8.97 6.94 0.74
N PRO A 633 -8.94 5.61 0.43
CA PRO A 633 -9.95 4.70 0.97
C PRO A 633 -9.92 4.63 2.50
N LEU A 634 -8.74 4.64 3.14
CA LEU A 634 -8.67 4.62 4.61
C LEU A 634 -9.38 5.82 5.24
N MET A 635 -9.19 7.01 4.65
CA MET A 635 -9.85 8.24 5.07
C MET A 635 -11.37 8.18 4.85
N GLN A 636 -11.83 7.75 3.68
CA GLN A 636 -13.26 7.65 3.39
C GLN A 636 -13.95 6.61 4.29
N CYS A 637 -13.26 5.52 4.64
CA CYS A 637 -13.75 4.57 5.65
C CYS A 637 -13.86 5.24 7.04
N ALA A 638 -12.89 6.07 7.43
CA ALA A 638 -12.93 6.81 8.68
C ALA A 638 -14.08 7.83 8.72
N ASP A 639 -14.36 8.50 7.59
CA ASP A 639 -15.43 9.48 7.45
C ASP A 639 -16.79 8.92 7.89
N ILE A 640 -17.11 7.68 7.53
CA ILE A 640 -18.39 7.02 7.89
C ILE A 640 -18.63 7.07 9.41
N PHE A 641 -17.61 6.77 10.20
CA PHE A 641 -17.72 6.77 11.66
C PHE A 641 -17.60 8.15 12.26
N ASN A 642 -16.78 9.01 11.66
CA ASN A 642 -16.57 10.37 12.13
C ASN A 642 -17.78 11.26 11.86
N LEU A 643 -18.42 11.11 10.71
CA LEU A 643 -19.72 11.68 10.40
C LEU A 643 -20.86 10.96 11.13
N LYS A 644 -20.59 9.96 11.97
CA LYS A 644 -21.61 9.16 12.68
C LYS A 644 -22.74 8.71 11.74
N ALA A 645 -22.39 8.35 10.51
CA ALA A 645 -23.38 7.98 9.50
C ALA A 645 -24.03 6.66 9.88
N ASP A 646 -25.36 6.67 10.00
CA ASP A 646 -26.14 5.45 10.12
C ASP A 646 -26.42 4.84 8.74
N ILE A 647 -26.52 5.69 7.71
CA ILE A 647 -26.78 5.30 6.32
C ILE A 647 -25.70 5.91 5.41
N CYS A 648 -24.92 5.05 4.75
CA CYS A 648 -24.00 5.43 3.68
C CYS A 648 -24.80 5.50 2.38
N GLN A 649 -25.19 6.71 1.95
CA GLN A 649 -26.08 6.90 0.81
C GLN A 649 -25.34 7.49 -0.39
N LEU A 650 -24.44 6.70 -0.96
CA LEU A 650 -23.57 7.04 -2.09
C LEU A 650 -23.95 6.23 -3.34
N GLY A 651 -23.29 6.47 -4.48
CA GLY A 651 -23.49 5.68 -5.70
C GLY A 651 -23.00 4.24 -5.55
N ILE A 652 -23.47 3.33 -6.42
CA ILE A 652 -23.06 1.91 -6.36
C ILE A 652 -21.56 1.70 -6.60
N ASP A 653 -20.89 2.63 -7.28
CA ASP A 653 -19.44 2.65 -7.46
C ASP A 653 -18.66 2.83 -6.14
N GLN A 654 -19.30 3.38 -5.09
CA GLN A 654 -18.75 3.53 -3.74
C GLN A 654 -18.98 2.29 -2.84
N ARG A 655 -19.65 1.23 -3.34
CA ARG A 655 -20.01 0.04 -2.56
C ARG A 655 -18.82 -0.61 -1.85
N LYS A 656 -17.67 -0.72 -2.52
CA LYS A 656 -16.50 -1.44 -1.98
C LYS A 656 -15.95 -0.83 -0.70
N ILE A 657 -16.00 0.51 -0.58
CA ILE A 657 -15.52 1.19 0.63
C ILE A 657 -16.53 1.11 1.76
N ASN A 658 -17.82 1.18 1.44
CA ASN A 658 -18.89 0.97 2.42
C ASN A 658 -18.85 -0.45 2.99
N MET A 659 -18.52 -1.45 2.17
CA MET A 659 -18.28 -2.82 2.63
C MET A 659 -17.03 -2.93 3.52
N LEU A 660 -15.94 -2.22 3.19
CA LEU A 660 -14.75 -2.17 4.05
C LEU A 660 -15.08 -1.58 5.44
N ALA A 661 -15.98 -0.59 5.52
CA ALA A 661 -16.43 -0.05 6.80
C ALA A 661 -17.18 -1.10 7.64
N ARG A 662 -17.99 -1.96 7.01
CA ARG A 662 -18.65 -3.08 7.69
C ARG A 662 -17.64 -4.15 8.14
N ASP A 663 -16.63 -4.47 7.31
CA ASP A 663 -15.52 -5.36 7.66
C ASP A 663 -14.77 -4.81 8.90
N TYR A 664 -14.51 -3.50 8.92
CA TYR A 664 -13.88 -2.82 10.05
C TYR A 664 -14.74 -2.90 11.32
N CYS A 665 -16.07 -2.77 11.23
CA CYS A 665 -16.94 -2.98 12.39
C CYS A 665 -16.75 -4.36 13.02
N ASP A 666 -16.63 -5.42 12.21
CA ASP A 666 -16.41 -6.78 12.71
C ASP A 666 -15.05 -6.92 13.40
N GLN A 667 -14.00 -6.39 12.77
CA GLN A 667 -12.63 -6.45 13.29
C GLN A 667 -12.46 -5.63 14.58
N ALA A 668 -13.03 -4.43 14.62
CA ALA A 668 -12.98 -3.52 15.77
C ALA A 668 -14.07 -3.81 16.82
N LYS A 669 -14.96 -4.78 16.56
CA LYS A 669 -16.10 -5.16 17.40
C LYS A 669 -17.06 -4.00 17.68
N ILE A 670 -17.31 -3.17 16.66
CA ILE A 670 -18.31 -2.11 16.68
C ILE A 670 -19.65 -2.77 16.38
N ARG A 671 -20.59 -2.68 17.33
CA ARG A 671 -21.88 -3.39 17.26
C ARG A 671 -22.79 -2.84 16.15
N PHE A 672 -22.81 -1.53 15.99
CA PHE A 672 -23.65 -0.89 15.00
C PHE A 672 -22.88 -0.79 13.68
N LYS A 673 -23.42 -1.44 12.64
CA LYS A 673 -22.88 -1.36 11.28
C LYS A 673 -23.67 -0.32 10.50
N PRO A 674 -23.01 0.51 9.68
CA PRO A 674 -23.70 1.43 8.80
C PRO A 674 -24.53 0.65 7.77
N VAL A 675 -25.76 1.09 7.54
CA VAL A 675 -26.59 0.63 6.43
C VAL A 675 -26.01 1.21 5.15
N ILE A 676 -25.81 0.39 4.13
CA ILE A 676 -25.37 0.84 2.80
C ILE A 676 -26.61 0.96 1.94
N LEU A 677 -26.90 2.16 1.44
CA LEU A 677 -28.07 2.44 0.60
C LEU A 677 -27.60 3.05 -0.73
N SER A 678 -27.09 2.19 -1.60
CA SER A 678 -26.43 2.57 -2.85
C SER A 678 -27.46 2.99 -3.90
N HIS A 679 -27.34 4.18 -4.48
CA HIS A 679 -28.26 4.65 -5.53
C HIS A 679 -27.78 4.30 -6.94
N HIS A 680 -28.73 4.38 -7.87
CA HIS A 680 -28.54 4.12 -9.30
C HIS A 680 -27.56 5.08 -9.98
N MET A 681 -26.77 4.58 -10.92
CA MET A 681 -25.84 5.39 -11.71
C MET A 681 -26.54 5.91 -12.96
N LEU A 682 -26.83 7.20 -13.00
CA LEU A 682 -27.50 7.82 -14.15
C LEU A 682 -26.63 7.71 -15.42
N MET A 683 -27.26 7.29 -16.52
CA MET A 683 -26.60 7.02 -17.80
C MET A 683 -26.01 8.28 -18.47
N GLY A 684 -24.98 8.07 -19.30
CA GLY A 684 -24.52 9.09 -20.26
C GLY A 684 -25.48 9.21 -21.45
N LEU A 685 -25.55 10.37 -22.08
CA LEU A 685 -26.50 10.61 -23.17
C LEU A 685 -26.18 9.85 -24.47
N LYS A 686 -24.95 9.35 -24.65
CA LYS A 686 -24.54 8.60 -25.85
C LYS A 686 -24.74 7.10 -25.66
N GLU A 687 -24.87 6.39 -26.77
CA GLU A 687 -24.97 4.92 -26.78
C GLU A 687 -23.78 4.25 -26.09
N GLY A 688 -24.05 3.19 -25.32
CA GLY A 688 -23.01 2.41 -24.61
C GLY A 688 -22.39 3.09 -23.39
N GLN A 689 -22.84 4.29 -23.00
CA GLN A 689 -22.33 5.01 -21.83
C GLN A 689 -23.16 4.72 -20.58
N GLU A 690 -22.81 3.68 -19.84
CA GLU A 690 -23.48 3.27 -18.59
C GLU A 690 -23.45 4.34 -17.48
N LYS A 691 -22.52 5.30 -17.55
CA LYS A 691 -22.38 6.39 -16.58
C LYS A 691 -21.96 7.68 -17.27
N MET A 692 -22.57 8.79 -16.88
CA MET A 692 -22.17 10.11 -17.34
C MET A 692 -20.72 10.47 -16.95
N SER A 693 -19.95 11.02 -17.89
CA SER A 693 -18.54 11.38 -17.67
C SER A 693 -18.30 12.89 -17.80
N LYS A 694 -17.47 13.43 -16.90
CA LYS A 694 -16.99 14.82 -16.99
C LYS A 694 -16.02 15.04 -18.17
N SER A 695 -15.39 13.97 -18.67
CA SER A 695 -14.42 14.04 -19.76
C SER A 695 -15.07 14.25 -21.13
N ASP A 696 -16.36 13.97 -21.26
CA ASP A 696 -17.14 14.17 -22.47
C ASP A 696 -18.31 15.11 -22.16
N PRO A 697 -18.14 16.44 -22.29
CA PRO A 697 -19.15 17.43 -21.94
C PRO A 697 -20.49 17.26 -22.68
N GLU A 698 -20.50 16.56 -23.81
CA GLU A 698 -21.68 16.29 -24.62
C GLU A 698 -22.42 15.03 -24.15
N SER A 699 -21.79 14.19 -23.34
CA SER A 699 -22.43 13.05 -22.68
C SER A 699 -23.22 13.42 -21.42
N ALA A 700 -23.02 14.62 -20.88
CA ALA A 700 -23.53 15.04 -19.58
C ALA A 700 -24.25 16.39 -19.66
N ILE A 701 -25.36 16.50 -18.92
CA ILE A 701 -26.02 17.79 -18.65
C ILE A 701 -25.44 18.39 -17.39
N PHE A 702 -24.98 19.64 -17.46
CA PHE A 702 -24.48 20.38 -16.31
C PHE A 702 -25.58 21.26 -15.71
N MET A 703 -25.45 21.54 -14.41
CA MET A 703 -26.48 22.21 -13.62
C MET A 703 -26.77 23.65 -14.07
N GLU A 704 -25.81 24.29 -14.72
CA GLU A 704 -25.93 25.65 -15.27
C GLU A 704 -25.98 25.70 -16.80
N ASP A 705 -26.14 24.57 -17.50
CA ASP A 705 -26.28 24.57 -18.96
C ASP A 705 -27.47 25.45 -19.39
N ALA A 706 -27.27 26.25 -20.45
CA ALA A 706 -28.33 27.07 -21.02
C ALA A 706 -29.48 26.20 -21.56
N ALA A 707 -30.67 26.77 -21.71
CA ALA A 707 -31.82 26.02 -22.21
C ALA A 707 -31.58 25.41 -23.60
N ASP A 708 -30.86 26.14 -24.46
CA ASP A 708 -30.47 25.68 -25.79
C ASP A 708 -29.45 24.54 -25.74
N ASP A 709 -28.52 24.56 -24.77
CA ASP A 709 -27.55 23.47 -24.57
C ASP A 709 -28.23 22.18 -24.11
N VAL A 710 -29.18 22.28 -23.18
CA VAL A 710 -29.99 21.11 -22.75
C VAL A 710 -30.73 20.53 -23.94
N SER A 711 -31.41 21.39 -24.72
CA SER A 711 -32.18 20.98 -25.89
C SER A 711 -31.30 20.26 -26.92
N ARG A 712 -30.16 20.87 -27.26
CA ARG A 712 -29.18 20.34 -28.21
C ARG A 712 -28.60 18.99 -27.77
N LYS A 713 -28.34 18.81 -26.47
CA LYS A 713 -27.80 17.55 -25.92
C LYS A 713 -28.84 16.44 -25.91
N ILE A 714 -30.08 16.73 -25.49
CA ILE A 714 -31.17 15.75 -25.45
C ILE A 714 -31.61 15.34 -26.86
N GLU A 715 -31.65 16.27 -27.82
CA GLU A 715 -31.96 15.97 -29.21
C GLU A 715 -31.02 14.90 -29.78
N LYS A 716 -29.72 15.00 -29.48
CA LYS A 716 -28.67 14.06 -29.91
C LYS A 716 -28.55 12.80 -29.07
N ALA A 717 -29.27 12.71 -27.95
CA ALA A 717 -29.14 11.58 -27.04
C ALA A 717 -29.65 10.27 -27.67
N PHE A 718 -29.09 9.14 -27.25
CA PHE A 718 -29.52 7.82 -27.67
C PHE A 718 -30.93 7.53 -27.15
N CYS A 719 -31.87 7.16 -28.03
CA CYS A 719 -33.24 6.82 -27.66
C CYS A 719 -33.88 5.96 -28.75
N PRO A 720 -33.51 4.67 -28.83
CA PRO A 720 -34.09 3.74 -29.80
C PRO A 720 -35.59 3.51 -29.54
N GLU A 721 -36.40 3.58 -30.59
CA GLU A 721 -37.88 3.49 -30.51
C GLU A 721 -38.36 2.14 -29.96
N GLY A 722 -39.17 2.18 -28.89
CA GLY A 722 -39.73 1.00 -28.25
C GLY A 722 -38.71 0.12 -27.49
N VAL A 723 -37.46 0.57 -27.36
CA VAL A 723 -36.40 -0.15 -26.64
C VAL A 723 -36.13 0.54 -25.30
N VAL A 724 -36.33 -0.21 -24.22
CA VAL A 724 -36.15 0.27 -22.83
C VAL A 724 -34.72 0.09 -22.35
N GLU A 725 -34.09 -1.01 -22.74
CA GLU A 725 -32.74 -1.37 -22.30
C GLU A 725 -31.72 -0.33 -22.79
N ALA A 726 -30.83 0.09 -21.88
CA ALA A 726 -29.78 1.07 -22.13
C ALA A 726 -30.27 2.41 -22.76
N ASN A 727 -31.48 2.87 -22.43
CA ASN A 727 -32.06 4.10 -22.97
C ASN A 727 -31.92 5.29 -21.98
N PRO A 728 -30.99 6.24 -22.20
CA PRO A 728 -30.76 7.33 -21.26
C PRO A 728 -31.94 8.30 -21.13
N ILE A 729 -32.81 8.43 -22.13
CA ILE A 729 -34.01 9.28 -22.03
C ILE A 729 -35.00 8.71 -21.01
N LEU A 730 -35.27 7.40 -21.11
CA LEU A 730 -36.12 6.71 -20.16
C LEU A 730 -35.49 6.67 -18.76
N ASP A 731 -34.18 6.49 -18.67
CA ASP A 731 -33.43 6.54 -17.40
C ASP A 731 -33.64 7.88 -16.67
N TYR A 732 -33.53 9.01 -17.39
CA TYR A 732 -33.74 10.34 -16.82
C TYR A 732 -35.21 10.55 -16.43
N LEU A 733 -36.16 10.08 -17.23
CA LEU A 733 -37.58 10.13 -16.90
C LEU A 733 -37.88 9.33 -15.62
N LYS A 734 -37.37 8.10 -15.53
CA LYS A 734 -37.56 7.18 -14.39
C LYS A 734 -36.99 7.70 -13.09
N HIS A 735 -35.75 8.21 -13.13
CA HIS A 735 -35.00 8.54 -11.92
C HIS A 735 -35.05 10.01 -11.52
N ILE A 736 -35.35 10.92 -12.46
CA ILE A 736 -35.42 12.37 -12.19
C ILE A 736 -36.84 12.90 -12.33
N ILE A 737 -37.44 12.78 -13.51
CA ILE A 737 -38.68 13.51 -13.83
C ILE A 737 -39.88 12.93 -13.11
N CYS A 738 -40.21 11.65 -13.31
CA CYS A 738 -41.37 11.02 -12.70
C CYS A 738 -41.34 11.10 -11.16
N PRO A 739 -40.21 10.87 -10.45
CA PRO A 739 -40.15 11.05 -9.00
C PRO A 739 -40.40 12.49 -8.54
N ARG A 740 -39.95 13.50 -9.30
CA ARG A 740 -40.13 14.91 -8.93
C ARG A 740 -41.55 15.42 -9.20
N TYR A 741 -42.19 14.91 -10.25
CA TYR A 741 -43.54 15.31 -10.67
C TYR A 741 -44.61 14.26 -10.30
N ALA A 742 -44.33 13.33 -9.39
CA ALA A 742 -45.24 12.23 -9.04
C ALA A 742 -46.65 12.70 -8.61
N ALA A 743 -46.77 13.90 -8.02
CA ALA A 743 -48.06 14.46 -7.60
C ALA A 743 -48.90 15.06 -8.75
N THR A 744 -48.26 15.48 -9.85
CA THR A 744 -48.92 16.16 -10.98
C THR A 744 -48.91 15.33 -12.26
N GLY A 745 -48.04 14.32 -12.34
CA GLY A 745 -47.80 13.51 -13.52
C GLY A 745 -46.90 14.19 -14.56
N VAL A 746 -46.45 13.41 -15.54
CA VAL A 746 -45.60 13.84 -16.66
C VAL A 746 -46.43 13.84 -17.93
N THR A 747 -46.58 14.99 -18.57
CA THR A 747 -47.34 15.14 -19.81
C THR A 747 -46.43 14.91 -21.02
N VAL A 748 -46.82 13.97 -21.89
CA VAL A 748 -46.12 13.66 -23.13
C VAL A 748 -47.11 13.61 -24.29
N LYS A 749 -46.70 14.11 -25.45
CA LYS A 749 -47.47 14.04 -26.67
C LYS A 749 -47.44 12.61 -27.23
N GLN A 750 -48.60 12.13 -27.66
CA GLN A 750 -48.78 10.82 -28.28
C GLN A 750 -48.66 10.93 -29.80
N VAL A 751 -48.43 9.79 -30.46
CA VAL A 751 -48.30 9.71 -31.93
C VAL A 751 -49.56 10.20 -32.66
N ASP A 752 -50.74 10.08 -32.06
CA ASP A 752 -52.00 10.58 -32.59
C ASP A 752 -52.20 12.11 -32.46
N GLY A 753 -51.22 12.80 -31.85
CA GLY A 753 -51.21 14.23 -31.65
C GLY A 753 -51.87 14.70 -30.34
N THR A 754 -52.46 13.81 -29.55
CA THR A 754 -53.04 14.14 -28.24
C THR A 754 -51.97 14.19 -27.14
N GLU A 755 -52.22 14.94 -26.07
CA GLU A 755 -51.35 14.95 -24.88
C GLU A 755 -51.91 14.03 -23.80
N LYS A 756 -51.05 13.16 -23.24
CA LYS A 756 -51.41 12.27 -22.13
C LYS A 756 -50.51 12.55 -20.94
N THR A 757 -51.11 12.62 -19.76
CA THR A 757 -50.40 12.76 -18.48
C THR A 757 -50.25 11.40 -17.81
N PHE A 758 -49.02 11.01 -17.53
CA PHE A 758 -48.65 9.75 -16.89
C PHE A 758 -48.30 9.99 -15.42
N VAL A 759 -49.00 9.31 -14.50
CA VAL A 759 -48.76 9.47 -13.05
C VAL A 759 -47.73 8.48 -12.53
N ALA A 760 -47.57 7.33 -13.20
CA ALA A 760 -46.56 6.32 -12.91
C ALA A 760 -45.62 6.14 -14.10
N TYR A 761 -44.33 5.98 -13.82
CA TYR A 761 -43.32 5.74 -14.86
C TYR A 761 -43.63 4.49 -15.69
N GLN A 762 -44.15 3.43 -15.08
CA GLN A 762 -44.50 2.19 -15.80
C GLN A 762 -45.52 2.44 -16.92
N GLU A 763 -46.51 3.31 -16.69
CA GLU A 763 -47.50 3.64 -17.72
C GLU A 763 -46.87 4.37 -18.92
N LEU A 764 -45.84 5.17 -18.68
CA LEU A 764 -45.09 5.88 -19.72
C LEU A 764 -44.18 4.92 -20.49
N GLU A 765 -43.49 4.03 -19.78
CA GLU A 765 -42.66 2.97 -20.38
C GLU A 765 -43.50 2.04 -21.25
N ASP A 766 -44.64 1.56 -20.74
CA ASP A 766 -45.56 0.70 -21.48
C ASP A 766 -46.09 1.40 -22.74
N ALA A 767 -46.39 2.70 -22.66
CA ALA A 767 -46.82 3.49 -23.81
C ALA A 767 -45.70 3.68 -24.86
N PHE A 768 -44.44 3.81 -24.43
CA PHE A 768 -43.29 3.89 -25.33
C PHE A 768 -43.01 2.54 -26.00
N VAL A 769 -43.04 1.43 -25.26
CA VAL A 769 -42.91 0.07 -25.79
C VAL A 769 -44.04 -0.25 -26.78
N ALA A 770 -45.28 0.14 -26.45
CA ALA A 770 -46.42 0.02 -27.34
C ALA A 770 -46.41 1.02 -28.52
N ARG A 771 -45.37 1.86 -28.65
CA ARG A 771 -45.22 2.89 -29.69
C ARG A 771 -46.39 3.88 -29.77
N GLN A 772 -47.06 4.11 -28.64
CA GLN A 772 -48.07 5.16 -28.49
C GLN A 772 -47.43 6.53 -28.28
N VAL A 773 -46.19 6.55 -27.82
CA VAL A 773 -45.30 7.70 -27.68
C VAL A 773 -44.01 7.37 -28.44
N ASN A 774 -43.46 8.32 -29.19
CA ASN A 774 -42.17 8.17 -29.87
C ASN A 774 -41.03 8.85 -29.10
N GLY A 775 -39.78 8.54 -29.47
CA GLY A 775 -38.58 9.06 -28.83
C GLY A 775 -38.40 10.57 -28.98
N ALA A 776 -38.87 11.17 -30.08
CA ALA A 776 -38.80 12.63 -30.27
C ALA A 776 -39.72 13.38 -29.29
N ASP A 777 -40.92 12.86 -29.05
CA ASP A 777 -41.88 13.42 -28.09
C ASP A 777 -41.39 13.20 -26.64
N LEU A 778 -40.78 12.04 -26.32
CA LEU A 778 -40.12 11.82 -25.03
C LEU A 778 -38.96 12.81 -24.80
N LYS A 779 -38.09 13.02 -25.80
CA LYS A 779 -37.01 13.99 -25.75
C LYS A 779 -37.52 15.41 -25.54
N THR A 780 -38.61 15.78 -26.21
CA THR A 780 -39.25 17.09 -26.09
C THR A 780 -39.80 17.29 -24.67
N ALA A 781 -40.54 16.30 -24.15
CA ALA A 781 -41.05 16.33 -22.78
C ALA A 781 -39.91 16.40 -21.75
N LEU A 782 -38.88 15.55 -21.89
CA LEU A 782 -37.72 15.56 -21.00
C LEU A 782 -37.01 16.93 -21.02
N THR A 783 -36.80 17.52 -22.20
CA THR A 783 -36.17 18.84 -22.34
C THR A 783 -36.95 19.93 -21.61
N LYS A 784 -38.28 19.93 -21.75
CA LYS A 784 -39.17 20.87 -21.04
C LYS A 784 -38.97 20.76 -19.54
N TYR A 785 -39.15 19.56 -18.97
CA TYR A 785 -39.07 19.36 -17.53
C TYR A 785 -37.66 19.59 -16.97
N LEU A 786 -36.61 19.20 -17.69
CA LEU A 786 -35.23 19.50 -17.27
C LEU A 786 -34.98 21.00 -17.22
N ASN A 787 -35.43 21.77 -18.21
CA ASN A 787 -35.29 23.22 -18.21
C ASN A 787 -36.06 23.86 -17.06
N GLU A 788 -37.28 23.41 -16.75
CA GLU A 788 -38.03 23.87 -15.57
C GLU A 788 -37.28 23.60 -14.25
N ILE A 789 -36.65 22.42 -14.12
CA ILE A 789 -35.89 22.05 -12.93
C ILE A 789 -34.61 22.89 -12.76
N LEU A 790 -33.93 23.20 -13.87
CA LEU A 790 -32.66 23.93 -13.86
C LEU A 790 -32.83 25.44 -13.80
N GLU A 791 -34.02 25.97 -14.10
CA GLU A 791 -34.27 27.41 -14.13
C GLU A 791 -33.93 28.12 -12.80
N PRO A 792 -34.30 27.61 -11.61
CA PRO A 792 -33.91 28.22 -10.34
C PRO A 792 -32.38 28.33 -10.16
N VAL A 793 -31.62 27.37 -10.69
CA VAL A 793 -30.16 27.38 -10.65
C VAL A 793 -29.63 28.48 -11.58
N ARG A 794 -30.14 28.57 -12.80
CA ARG A 794 -29.78 29.64 -13.75
C ARG A 794 -30.08 31.02 -13.20
N GLU A 795 -31.26 31.21 -12.62
CA GLU A 795 -31.66 32.46 -11.99
C GLU A 795 -30.71 32.84 -10.84
N HIS A 796 -30.35 31.89 -9.98
CA HIS A 796 -29.40 32.11 -8.87
C HIS A 796 -28.04 32.59 -9.39
N PHE A 797 -27.49 31.93 -10.40
CA PHE A 797 -26.18 32.26 -10.98
C PHE A 797 -26.20 33.45 -11.95
N SER A 798 -27.36 34.02 -12.26
CA SER A 798 -27.48 35.21 -13.12
C SER A 798 -27.18 36.53 -12.40
N LYS A 799 -27.13 36.54 -11.06
CA LYS A 799 -27.08 37.75 -10.21
C LYS A 799 -26.09 37.61 -9.05
N GLY A 800 -25.67 38.76 -8.50
CA GLY A 800 -24.94 38.84 -7.23
C GLY A 800 -23.61 38.07 -7.16
N GLU A 801 -23.27 37.62 -5.96
CA GLU A 801 -22.01 36.91 -5.66
C GLU A 801 -21.93 35.53 -6.32
N ALA A 802 -23.07 34.86 -6.53
CA ALA A 802 -23.13 33.56 -7.21
C ALA A 802 -22.63 33.65 -8.66
N LYS A 803 -23.01 34.72 -9.39
CA LYS A 803 -22.50 34.97 -10.75
C LYS A 803 -20.97 35.09 -10.80
N GLU A 804 -20.39 35.81 -9.85
CA GLU A 804 -18.93 35.97 -9.75
C GLU A 804 -18.25 34.63 -9.42
N LEU A 805 -18.83 33.85 -8.53
CA LEU A 805 -18.34 32.53 -8.15
C LEU A 805 -18.33 31.56 -9.35
N LEU A 806 -19.40 31.55 -10.15
CA LEU A 806 -19.46 30.75 -11.38
C LEU A 806 -18.39 31.17 -12.39
N ALA A 807 -18.22 32.47 -12.62
CA ALA A 807 -17.19 32.97 -13.54
C ALA A 807 -15.77 32.59 -13.07
N LYS A 808 -15.48 32.72 -11.77
CA LYS A 808 -14.19 32.30 -11.19
C LYS A 808 -13.98 30.79 -11.29
N SER A 809 -15.03 30.00 -11.04
CA SER A 809 -15.00 28.54 -11.16
C SER A 809 -14.71 28.11 -12.61
N GLN A 810 -15.41 28.68 -13.60
CA GLN A 810 -15.21 28.40 -15.02
C GLN A 810 -13.79 28.76 -15.50
N ASN A 811 -13.27 29.92 -15.09
CA ASN A 811 -11.90 30.34 -15.42
C ASN A 811 -10.84 29.41 -14.81
N SER A 812 -11.12 28.83 -13.63
CA SER A 812 -10.21 27.90 -12.97
C SER A 812 -10.16 26.52 -13.64
N VAL A 813 -11.19 26.15 -14.42
CA VAL A 813 -11.27 24.89 -15.18
C VAL A 813 -10.61 25.00 -16.56
N HIS A 814 -10.60 26.17 -17.21
CA HIS A 814 -10.10 26.34 -18.58
C HIS A 814 -8.56 26.35 -18.75
N PHE A 815 -7.78 26.44 -17.67
CA PHE A 815 -6.31 26.43 -17.77
C PHE A 815 -5.69 25.04 -18.05
N GLU A 816 -6.47 23.95 -18.01
CA GLU A 816 -5.97 22.58 -18.22
C GLU A 816 -5.96 22.10 -19.68
N HIS A 817 -6.58 22.83 -20.63
CA HIS A 817 -6.66 22.42 -22.05
C HIS A 817 -5.50 22.92 -22.95
N ARG A 818 -4.48 23.57 -22.39
CA ARG A 818 -3.21 23.78 -23.11
C ARG A 818 -2.21 22.72 -22.69
N SER A 819 -1.92 21.79 -23.60
CA SER A 819 -0.75 20.92 -23.49
C SER A 819 0.51 21.76 -23.23
N PRO A 820 1.47 21.31 -22.41
CA PRO A 820 2.75 21.98 -22.31
C PRO A 820 3.50 21.74 -23.62
N MET A 821 3.67 22.80 -24.42
CA MET A 821 4.76 22.83 -25.37
C MET A 821 6.08 22.85 -24.59
N ASN A 822 7.02 22.04 -25.04
CA ASN A 822 8.43 22.10 -24.66
C ASN A 822 8.92 23.55 -24.51
N GLY A 823 9.51 23.86 -23.37
CA GLY A 823 10.01 25.19 -23.10
C GLY A 823 10.69 25.31 -21.75
N SER A 824 11.97 24.91 -21.73
CA SER A 824 13.01 25.56 -20.94
C SER A 824 12.69 27.04 -20.68
N ALA A 825 12.58 27.42 -19.41
CA ALA A 825 12.54 28.82 -19.01
C ALA A 825 13.10 28.97 -17.58
N THR A 826 14.42 28.87 -17.45
CA THR A 826 15.16 29.52 -16.37
C THR A 826 14.99 31.03 -16.53
N SER A 827 14.34 31.70 -15.59
CA SER A 827 14.37 33.16 -15.50
C SER A 827 15.55 33.57 -14.61
N SER A 828 16.53 34.25 -15.22
CA SER A 828 17.53 35.06 -14.51
C SER A 828 17.35 36.53 -14.94
N PRO A 829 17.57 37.51 -14.04
CA PRO A 829 16.96 38.82 -14.14
C PRO A 829 17.91 39.83 -14.78
N HIS A 830 17.60 40.34 -15.97
CA HIS A 830 18.08 41.65 -16.40
C HIS A 830 17.13 42.26 -17.44
N ARG A 831 16.21 43.11 -16.96
CA ARG A 831 15.41 44.00 -17.80
C ARG A 831 15.82 45.44 -17.46
N LEU A 832 16.86 45.93 -18.12
CA LEU A 832 17.16 47.36 -18.28
C LEU A 832 18.32 47.52 -19.27
N GLN A 833 18.02 47.55 -20.58
CA GLN A 833 18.51 48.63 -21.43
C GLN A 833 17.67 48.71 -22.71
N ARG A 834 17.26 49.93 -23.01
CA ARG A 834 16.45 50.39 -24.13
C ARG A 834 17.25 50.41 -25.44
N ALA A 835 16.50 50.17 -26.52
CA ALA A 835 16.50 50.90 -27.79
C ALA A 835 17.52 50.52 -28.89
N LEU A 836 16.97 50.55 -30.13
CA LEU A 836 17.64 50.52 -31.45
C LEU A 836 18.12 49.11 -31.83
N THR A 837 17.79 48.50 -32.96
CA THR A 837 17.65 49.06 -34.30
C THR A 837 16.84 48.12 -35.21
N LYS A 838 16.06 48.73 -36.08
CA LYS A 838 15.25 48.13 -37.15
C LYS A 838 16.12 47.97 -38.41
N ALA A 839 15.82 46.94 -39.20
CA ALA A 839 16.11 46.79 -40.63
C ALA A 839 17.56 46.51 -41.08
N ARG A 840 17.78 45.35 -41.69
CA ARG A 840 18.03 45.19 -43.15
C ARG A 840 18.36 43.73 -43.48
N ALA A 841 17.56 43.15 -44.38
CA ALA A 841 18.03 42.15 -45.32
C ALA A 841 18.64 42.90 -46.53
N ASP A 842 19.78 42.42 -47.04
CA ASP A 842 20.04 42.22 -48.48
C ASP A 842 21.52 41.93 -48.77
N SER A 843 21.73 41.20 -49.89
CA SER A 843 22.95 41.03 -50.71
C SER A 843 24.04 40.11 -50.13
N SER A 844 24.18 38.87 -50.62
CA SER A 844 24.85 38.41 -51.86
C SER A 844 26.37 38.24 -51.70
N ASP A 845 26.85 36.99 -51.77
CA ASP A 845 27.96 36.53 -52.63
C ASP A 845 28.45 35.13 -52.20
N GLU A 846 28.32 34.19 -53.13
CA GLU A 846 29.15 32.97 -53.26
C GLU A 846 30.43 33.33 -54.05
N PRO A 847 31.40 32.44 -54.44
CA PRO A 847 31.43 30.96 -54.38
C PRO A 847 32.81 30.36 -53.98
N LEU A 848 32.90 29.03 -53.90
CA LEU A 848 33.82 28.18 -54.71
C LEU A 848 34.34 26.90 -54.00
N ARG A 849 34.03 25.77 -54.67
CA ARG A 849 34.86 24.58 -55.00
C ARG A 849 35.30 23.64 -53.86
N GLY A 850 35.24 22.32 -54.01
CA GLY A 850 34.95 21.45 -55.16
C GLY A 850 34.70 20.00 -54.68
N ILE A 851 33.88 19.22 -55.40
CA ILE A 851 34.27 18.27 -56.46
C ILE A 851 34.86 16.98 -55.86
N ALA A 852 34.39 15.76 -56.13
CA ALA A 852 33.22 15.26 -56.87
C ALA A 852 33.16 13.72 -56.74
N ASP A 853 32.05 13.15 -57.24
CA ASP A 853 31.90 11.84 -57.91
C ASP A 853 31.92 10.58 -57.01
N ASP A 854 31.00 9.61 -57.08
CA ASP A 854 30.15 9.11 -58.19
C ASP A 854 29.05 8.18 -57.59
N VAL A 855 27.75 8.31 -57.93
CA VAL A 855 26.98 7.64 -59.04
C VAL A 855 26.36 6.28 -58.62
N ASP A 856 25.05 6.26 -58.32
CA ASP A 856 23.90 5.76 -59.13
C ASP A 856 23.48 4.35 -58.63
N VAL A 857 22.22 3.91 -58.60
CA VAL A 857 21.16 3.95 -59.61
C VAL A 857 19.77 3.86 -58.93
N ASP A 858 18.83 4.62 -59.48
CA ASP A 858 17.40 4.67 -59.18
C ASP A 858 16.59 3.42 -59.62
N ASN A 859 15.39 3.31 -59.04
CA ASN A 859 14.09 3.22 -59.72
C ASN A 859 13.32 1.90 -59.95
N GLU A 860 12.00 2.12 -59.84
CA GLU A 860 10.83 1.45 -60.44
C GLU A 860 10.25 0.22 -59.72
N VAL A 861 9.05 0.25 -59.11
CA VAL A 861 7.65 0.50 -59.59
C VAL A 861 6.97 -0.78 -60.12
N TYR A 862 5.65 -0.84 -59.93
CA TYR A 862 4.60 -1.83 -60.27
C TYR A 862 4.15 -2.70 -59.08
N GLY A 863 2.86 -2.88 -58.78
CA GLY A 863 1.63 -2.45 -59.44
C GLY A 863 0.43 -3.05 -58.70
N SER A 864 -0.68 -2.32 -58.69
CA SER A 864 -2.01 -2.76 -58.25
C SER A 864 -2.74 -3.47 -59.39
N GLU A 865 -3.53 -4.50 -59.10
CA GLU A 865 -4.71 -4.88 -59.91
C GLU A 865 -5.73 -5.68 -59.07
N ASP A 866 -7.00 -5.38 -59.35
CA ASP A 866 -8.24 -5.75 -58.66
C ASP A 866 -8.87 -7.09 -59.12
N GLY A 867 -9.94 -7.52 -58.42
CA GLY A 867 -10.96 -8.50 -58.88
C GLY A 867 -11.50 -9.37 -57.72
N GLU A 868 -12.56 -8.96 -57.01
CA GLU A 868 -14.01 -9.11 -57.26
C GLU A 868 -14.64 -10.51 -57.02
N GLU A 869 -15.57 -10.52 -56.06
CA GLU A 869 -16.82 -11.29 -55.84
C GLU A 869 -16.93 -12.81 -56.14
N GLU A 870 -17.32 -13.60 -55.14
CA GLU A 870 -18.71 -14.07 -54.99
C GLU A 870 -18.96 -14.80 -53.65
N SER A 871 -20.21 -14.69 -53.18
CA SER A 871 -20.80 -15.21 -51.95
C SER A 871 -21.12 -16.70 -51.99
N ASP A 872 -21.08 -17.39 -50.84
CA ASP A 872 -22.19 -18.28 -50.45
C ASP A 872 -22.20 -18.56 -48.94
N VAL A 873 -23.41 -18.51 -48.39
CA VAL A 873 -23.77 -18.77 -46.99
C VAL A 873 -23.97 -20.26 -46.81
N GLU A 874 -23.35 -20.88 -45.80
CA GLU A 874 -23.92 -22.06 -45.14
C GLU A 874 -23.47 -22.16 -43.69
N ASN A 875 -24.44 -22.21 -42.78
CA ASN A 875 -24.29 -22.53 -41.37
C ASN A 875 -23.68 -23.93 -41.21
N GLN A 876 -22.69 -24.08 -40.33
CA GLN A 876 -22.50 -25.32 -39.59
C GLN A 876 -21.74 -25.07 -38.28
N GLU A 877 -22.37 -25.50 -37.19
CA GLU A 877 -21.76 -25.68 -35.88
C GLU A 877 -20.59 -26.67 -36.01
N GLU A 878 -19.36 -26.27 -35.66
CA GLU A 878 -18.29 -27.24 -35.46
C GLU A 878 -17.57 -27.03 -34.12
N GLN A 879 -17.76 -28.05 -33.29
CA GLN A 879 -16.93 -28.42 -32.16
C GLN A 879 -15.50 -28.68 -32.66
N SER A 880 -14.54 -27.82 -32.31
CA SER A 880 -13.13 -28.10 -32.60
C SER A 880 -12.54 -29.01 -31.53
N ALA A 881 -12.32 -30.26 -31.94
CA ALA A 881 -11.71 -31.35 -31.21
C ALA A 881 -10.24 -31.07 -30.82
N SER A 882 -9.84 -31.65 -29.70
CA SER A 882 -8.45 -31.83 -29.28
C SER A 882 -7.69 -32.69 -30.30
N GLU A 883 -6.72 -32.13 -31.00
CA GLU A 883 -5.77 -32.91 -31.78
C GLU A 883 -4.61 -33.38 -30.91
N SER A 884 -4.49 -34.71 -30.85
CA SER A 884 -3.40 -35.44 -30.22
C SER A 884 -2.37 -35.89 -31.26
N ALA A 885 -1.11 -35.90 -30.79
CA ALA A 885 -0.02 -36.81 -31.16
C ALA A 885 0.98 -36.40 -32.27
N GLY A 886 2.24 -36.32 -31.85
CA GLY A 886 3.44 -36.58 -32.66
C GLY A 886 4.41 -37.48 -31.87
N VAL A 887 4.18 -38.80 -31.90
CA VAL A 887 5.16 -39.81 -31.47
C VAL A 887 6.08 -40.10 -32.64
N VAL A 888 7.40 -39.96 -32.44
CA VAL A 888 8.41 -40.52 -33.34
C VAL A 888 9.08 -41.70 -32.62
N THR A 889 8.78 -42.92 -33.09
CA THR A 889 9.53 -44.13 -32.75
C THR A 889 10.60 -44.41 -33.81
N VAL A 890 11.86 -44.43 -33.39
CA VAL A 890 12.96 -45.10 -34.09
C VAL A 890 13.61 -46.04 -33.07
N GLY A 891 13.88 -47.28 -33.45
CA GLY A 891 14.30 -48.37 -32.55
C GLY A 891 15.60 -48.07 -31.80
N VAL A 892 15.53 -48.08 -30.47
CA VAL A 892 16.53 -47.52 -29.54
C VAL A 892 16.40 -48.29 -28.23
N LYS A 893 17.50 -48.68 -27.56
CA LYS A 893 17.45 -49.46 -26.30
C LYS A 893 16.53 -48.77 -25.27
N LYS A 894 15.83 -49.52 -24.41
CA LYS A 894 15.01 -48.90 -23.35
C LYS A 894 15.92 -48.16 -22.37
N ASN A 895 15.59 -46.89 -22.09
CA ASN A 895 16.23 -46.11 -21.04
C ASN A 895 16.11 -46.84 -19.68
N ALA A 896 17.17 -46.81 -18.88
CA ALA A 896 17.23 -47.51 -17.61
C ALA A 896 16.33 -46.87 -16.52
N ILE A 897 16.04 -45.58 -16.64
CA ILE A 897 15.05 -44.89 -15.81
C ILE A 897 13.69 -44.98 -16.52
N ARG A 898 12.62 -45.27 -15.78
CA ARG A 898 11.28 -45.38 -16.34
C ARG A 898 10.43 -44.21 -15.86
N LEU A 899 9.87 -43.45 -16.78
CA LEU A 899 8.81 -42.49 -16.44
C LEU A 899 7.48 -43.24 -16.38
N LEU A 900 6.85 -43.27 -15.20
CA LEU A 900 5.57 -43.95 -14.95
C LEU A 900 4.39 -43.18 -15.53
N ASP A 901 4.42 -41.87 -15.41
CA ASP A 901 3.43 -40.96 -15.97
C ASP A 901 4.05 -39.57 -16.18
N VAL A 902 3.72 -38.92 -17.29
CA VAL A 902 4.25 -37.59 -17.66
C VAL A 902 3.16 -36.81 -18.33
N ALA A 903 2.95 -35.58 -17.87
CA ALA A 903 2.14 -34.62 -18.59
C ALA A 903 2.76 -33.24 -18.50
N SER A 904 2.54 -32.46 -19.55
CA SER A 904 2.89 -31.06 -19.61
C SER A 904 1.67 -30.26 -20.05
N LEU A 905 1.57 -29.03 -19.56
CA LEU A 905 0.51 -28.11 -19.92
C LEU A 905 1.10 -26.70 -19.95
N SER A 906 0.81 -25.97 -21.02
CA SER A 906 1.18 -24.57 -21.19
C SER A 906 -0.07 -23.79 -21.58
N VAL A 907 -0.37 -22.70 -20.88
CA VAL A 907 -1.59 -21.91 -21.10
C VAL A 907 -1.28 -20.42 -21.06
N GLU A 908 -1.83 -19.70 -22.03
CA GLU A 908 -1.70 -18.24 -22.16
C GLU A 908 -2.16 -17.49 -20.90
N GLY A 909 -1.41 -16.45 -20.52
CA GLY A 909 -1.74 -15.53 -19.45
C GLY A 909 -2.90 -14.59 -19.78
N SER A 910 -3.09 -13.58 -18.94
CA SER A 910 -4.12 -12.55 -19.10
C SER A 910 -3.56 -11.17 -19.49
N GLN A 911 -2.26 -11.11 -19.82
CA GLN A 911 -1.56 -9.87 -20.16
C GLN A 911 -1.79 -9.39 -21.62
N GLY A 912 -2.47 -10.18 -22.45
CA GLY A 912 -2.88 -9.77 -23.80
C GLY A 912 -1.80 -9.94 -24.89
N HIS A 913 -0.79 -10.76 -24.64
CA HIS A 913 0.13 -11.32 -25.65
C HIS A 913 -0.18 -12.81 -25.85
N VAL A 914 0.29 -13.37 -26.98
CA VAL A 914 0.20 -14.82 -27.25
C VAL A 914 1.13 -15.56 -26.30
N ASN A 915 0.79 -16.80 -25.94
CA ASN A 915 1.63 -17.64 -25.07
C ASN A 915 3.08 -17.76 -25.59
N GLU A 916 4.03 -17.24 -24.83
CA GLU A 916 5.46 -17.20 -25.13
C GLU A 916 6.22 -18.36 -24.47
N ASP A 917 5.63 -18.99 -23.45
CA ASP A 917 6.21 -20.17 -22.78
C ASP A 917 6.32 -21.39 -23.70
N ARG A 918 7.32 -22.23 -23.44
CA ARG A 918 7.50 -23.54 -24.10
C ARG A 918 7.89 -24.62 -23.12
N PHE A 919 7.80 -25.87 -23.56
CA PHE A 919 8.33 -27.01 -22.81
C PHE A 919 8.94 -28.05 -23.75
N VAL A 920 9.86 -28.84 -23.22
CA VAL A 920 10.46 -30.01 -23.89
C VAL A 920 10.36 -31.21 -22.97
N VAL A 921 9.70 -32.26 -23.44
CA VAL A 921 9.74 -33.60 -22.86
C VAL A 921 10.30 -34.52 -23.92
N ALA A 922 11.59 -34.84 -23.82
CA ALA A 922 12.31 -35.61 -24.82
C ALA A 922 13.10 -36.74 -24.16
N SER A 923 13.34 -37.84 -24.87
CA SER A 923 14.03 -39.01 -24.32
C SER A 923 14.76 -39.77 -25.41
N ASN A 924 15.90 -40.35 -25.05
CA ASN A 924 16.60 -41.34 -25.87
C ASN A 924 17.05 -42.53 -25.00
N GLU A 925 17.86 -43.43 -25.54
CA GLU A 925 18.39 -44.58 -24.79
C GLU A 925 19.35 -44.21 -23.65
N ARG A 926 19.81 -42.96 -23.57
CA ARG A 926 20.84 -42.48 -22.64
C ARG A 926 20.26 -41.66 -21.48
N PHE A 927 19.31 -40.77 -21.74
CA PHE A 927 18.72 -39.88 -20.72
C PHE A 927 17.30 -39.41 -21.08
N HIS A 928 16.60 -38.88 -20.08
CA HIS A 928 15.37 -38.10 -20.24
C HIS A 928 15.67 -36.61 -20.03
N LEU A 929 15.13 -35.76 -20.89
CA LEU A 929 15.13 -34.30 -20.77
C LEU A 929 13.72 -33.80 -20.49
N LEU A 930 13.56 -33.05 -19.41
CA LEU A 930 12.33 -32.39 -19.00
C LEU A 930 12.65 -30.91 -18.79
N ALA A 931 12.16 -30.03 -19.66
CA ALA A 931 12.49 -28.62 -19.59
C ALA A 931 11.27 -27.72 -19.79
N VAL A 932 11.23 -26.62 -19.06
CA VAL A 932 10.30 -25.50 -19.30
C VAL A 932 11.10 -24.27 -19.67
N MET A 933 10.52 -23.48 -20.56
CA MET A 933 11.04 -22.20 -20.98
C MET A 933 9.94 -21.17 -20.75
N ASP A 934 10.31 -20.11 -20.06
CA ASP A 934 9.45 -18.97 -19.76
C ASP A 934 9.92 -17.84 -20.67
N GLY A 935 9.09 -17.53 -21.67
CA GLY A 935 9.43 -16.65 -22.78
C GLY A 935 8.95 -15.23 -22.52
N HIS A 936 9.74 -14.24 -22.93
CA HIS A 936 9.36 -12.84 -22.79
C HIS A 936 9.87 -11.99 -23.94
N GLY A 937 9.08 -10.97 -24.31
CA GLY A 937 9.42 -10.07 -25.41
C GLY A 937 9.31 -10.75 -26.79
N GLY A 938 8.53 -11.83 -26.89
CA GLY A 938 8.32 -12.64 -28.08
C GLY A 938 8.70 -14.12 -27.87
N SER A 939 8.09 -15.03 -28.63
CA SER A 939 8.28 -16.48 -28.43
C SER A 939 9.57 -17.05 -29.03
N TRP A 940 10.33 -16.30 -29.82
CA TRP A 940 11.37 -16.88 -30.69
C TRP A 940 12.53 -17.52 -29.92
N ALA A 941 12.93 -16.94 -28.78
CA ALA A 941 13.92 -17.54 -27.88
C ALA A 941 13.45 -18.90 -27.33
N GLY A 942 12.18 -18.99 -26.92
CA GLY A 942 11.56 -20.24 -26.49
C GLY A 942 11.47 -21.27 -27.62
N ASP A 943 11.01 -20.87 -28.79
CA ASP A 943 10.89 -21.72 -29.99
C ASP A 943 12.27 -22.28 -30.41
N PHE A 944 13.31 -21.44 -30.42
CA PHE A 944 14.68 -21.86 -30.69
C PHE A 944 15.17 -22.93 -29.70
N LEU A 945 14.86 -22.78 -28.41
CA LEU A 945 15.24 -23.75 -27.38
C LEU A 945 14.50 -25.08 -27.57
N VAL A 946 13.24 -25.08 -28.01
CA VAL A 946 12.52 -26.32 -28.35
C VAL A 946 13.27 -27.11 -29.43
N ASP A 947 13.78 -26.42 -30.45
CA ASP A 947 14.44 -27.05 -31.60
C ASP A 947 15.86 -27.53 -31.30
N GLU A 948 16.62 -26.81 -30.47
CA GLU A 948 18.07 -27.01 -30.33
C GLU A 948 18.52 -27.60 -28.99
N LEU A 949 17.73 -27.47 -27.91
CA LEU A 949 18.17 -27.85 -26.55
C LEU A 949 18.52 -29.34 -26.45
N PHE A 950 17.65 -30.23 -26.93
CA PHE A 950 17.90 -31.68 -26.87
C PHE A 950 19.14 -32.08 -27.68
N LYS A 951 19.33 -31.48 -28.86
CA LYS A 951 20.49 -31.74 -29.72
C LYS A 951 21.80 -31.29 -29.04
N ALA A 952 21.78 -30.11 -28.42
CA ALA A 952 22.94 -29.57 -27.71
C ALA A 952 23.34 -30.45 -26.52
N ILE A 953 22.36 -30.93 -25.74
CA ILE A 953 22.60 -31.81 -24.60
C ILE A 953 23.05 -33.21 -25.04
N ASP A 954 22.44 -33.78 -26.08
CA ASP A 954 22.83 -35.11 -26.60
C ASP A 954 24.26 -35.10 -27.17
N LYS A 955 24.67 -33.99 -27.80
CA LYS A 955 26.01 -33.81 -28.35
C LYS A 955 27.11 -33.82 -27.29
N VAL A 956 26.81 -33.36 -26.07
CA VAL A 956 27.80 -33.28 -24.98
C VAL A 956 27.78 -34.50 -24.05
N TYR A 957 26.84 -35.42 -24.25
CA TYR A 957 26.86 -36.70 -23.58
C TYR A 957 27.99 -37.58 -24.13
N ASP A 958 28.86 -38.05 -23.23
CA ASP A 958 30.05 -38.84 -23.55
C ASP A 958 30.19 -39.93 -22.48
N ASP A 959 29.29 -40.92 -22.53
CA ASP A 959 29.09 -41.92 -21.48
C ASP A 959 29.00 -41.28 -20.09
N GLY A 960 28.11 -40.30 -19.98
CA GLY A 960 27.92 -39.47 -18.81
C GLY A 960 27.88 -37.99 -19.16
N PHE A 961 27.51 -37.18 -18.17
CA PHE A 961 27.47 -35.73 -18.32
C PHE A 961 28.63 -35.09 -17.57
N ASP A 962 29.40 -34.27 -18.29
CA ASP A 962 30.38 -33.37 -17.70
C ASP A 962 29.74 -31.98 -17.52
N GLN A 963 29.83 -31.43 -16.30
CA GLN A 963 29.20 -30.15 -15.97
C GLN A 963 29.80 -28.98 -16.77
N THR A 964 31.08 -29.05 -17.12
CA THR A 964 31.74 -28.01 -17.95
C THR A 964 31.20 -28.08 -19.37
N LYS A 965 31.12 -29.28 -19.97
CA LYS A 965 30.53 -29.45 -21.32
C LYS A 965 29.07 -29.01 -21.37
N LEU A 966 28.27 -29.30 -20.33
CA LEU A 966 26.88 -28.85 -20.23
C LEU A 966 26.77 -27.32 -20.12
N LYS A 967 27.60 -26.70 -19.29
CA LYS A 967 27.69 -25.24 -19.20
C LYS A 967 28.04 -24.63 -20.56
N ASP A 968 29.07 -25.13 -21.21
CA ASP A 968 29.56 -24.62 -22.49
C ASP A 968 28.49 -24.78 -23.59
N ALA A 969 27.71 -25.86 -23.55
CA ALA A 969 26.59 -26.07 -24.46
C ALA A 969 25.48 -25.01 -24.29
N MET A 970 25.12 -24.65 -23.05
CA MET A 970 24.11 -23.61 -22.81
C MET A 970 24.61 -22.23 -23.24
N GLU A 971 25.87 -21.91 -22.97
CA GLU A 971 26.46 -20.64 -23.42
C GLU A 971 26.61 -20.59 -24.95
N GLU A 972 26.83 -21.73 -25.61
CA GLU A 972 26.86 -21.81 -27.08
C GLU A 972 25.46 -21.65 -27.70
N LEU A 973 24.42 -22.21 -27.08
CA LEU A 973 23.03 -21.96 -27.49
C LEU A 973 22.69 -20.47 -27.44
N ASP A 974 23.07 -19.77 -26.35
CA ASP A 974 22.88 -18.32 -26.23
C ASP A 974 23.67 -17.54 -27.28
N ARG A 975 24.94 -17.89 -27.51
CA ARG A 975 25.76 -17.25 -28.56
C ARG A 975 25.14 -17.42 -29.95
N SER A 976 24.66 -18.62 -30.26
CA SER A 976 24.00 -18.94 -31.53
C SER A 976 22.71 -18.13 -31.70
N PHE A 977 21.85 -18.13 -30.67
CA PHE A 977 20.61 -17.37 -30.69
C PHE A 977 20.86 -15.86 -30.80
N CYS A 978 21.70 -15.29 -29.94
CA CYS A 978 22.05 -13.87 -29.96
C CYS A 978 22.62 -13.43 -31.32
N ALA A 979 23.38 -14.28 -32.00
CA ALA A 979 23.89 -13.99 -33.35
C ALA A 979 22.78 -13.95 -34.40
N MET A 980 21.75 -14.79 -34.29
CA MET A 980 20.56 -14.75 -35.15
C MET A 980 19.66 -13.56 -34.81
N ALA A 981 19.41 -13.32 -33.52
CA ALA A 981 18.59 -12.23 -32.99
C ALA A 981 19.15 -10.86 -33.39
N THR A 982 20.47 -10.67 -33.30
CA THR A 982 21.15 -9.43 -33.75
C THR A 982 20.90 -9.12 -35.22
N ARG A 983 20.85 -10.15 -36.10
CA ARG A 983 20.61 -9.95 -37.54
C ARG A 983 19.15 -9.59 -37.85
N LYS A 984 18.21 -10.06 -37.03
CA LYS A 984 16.78 -9.79 -37.18
C LYS A 984 16.28 -8.62 -36.32
N MET A 985 17.16 -7.99 -35.54
CA MET A 985 16.80 -6.97 -34.53
C MET A 985 15.73 -7.46 -33.55
N ASP A 986 15.81 -8.73 -33.16
CA ASP A 986 14.87 -9.35 -32.22
C ASP A 986 15.43 -9.29 -30.80
N THR A 987 14.59 -8.93 -29.83
CA THR A 987 14.98 -8.78 -28.42
C THR A 987 14.30 -9.81 -27.52
N SER A 988 13.71 -10.87 -28.07
CA SER A 988 13.09 -11.91 -27.26
C SER A 988 14.12 -12.60 -26.36
N GLY A 989 13.66 -13.01 -25.20
CA GLY A 989 14.43 -13.74 -24.21
C GLY A 989 13.64 -14.91 -23.66
N ALA A 990 14.34 -15.84 -23.02
CA ALA A 990 13.71 -16.93 -22.30
C ALA A 990 14.53 -17.34 -21.07
N CYS A 991 13.83 -17.55 -19.96
CA CYS A 991 14.32 -18.39 -18.87
C CYS A 991 14.25 -19.86 -19.29
N LEU A 992 15.15 -20.70 -18.77
CA LEU A 992 15.23 -22.12 -19.04
C LEU A 992 15.52 -22.88 -17.75
N LEU A 993 14.67 -23.85 -17.43
CA LEU A 993 14.98 -24.87 -16.44
C LEU A 993 14.86 -26.27 -17.07
N ALA A 994 15.96 -27.01 -17.08
CA ALA A 994 16.03 -28.37 -17.60
C ALA A 994 16.44 -29.38 -16.51
N VAL A 995 15.73 -30.49 -16.43
CA VAL A 995 16.04 -31.65 -15.59
C VAL A 995 16.43 -32.83 -16.48
N LEU A 996 17.61 -33.37 -16.25
CA LEU A 996 18.14 -34.55 -16.90
C LEU A 996 18.09 -35.74 -15.95
N LEU A 997 17.48 -36.83 -16.38
CA LEU A 997 17.49 -38.10 -15.66
C LEU A 997 18.28 -39.13 -16.48
N TYR A 998 19.35 -39.68 -15.91
CA TYR A 998 20.19 -40.67 -16.59
C TYR A 998 20.82 -41.63 -15.57
N VAL A 999 21.33 -42.78 -16.03
CA VAL A 999 22.17 -43.65 -15.20
C VAL A 999 23.62 -43.31 -15.48
N ASP A 1000 24.38 -42.97 -14.44
CA ASP A 1000 25.80 -42.71 -14.58
C ASP A 1000 26.53 -44.02 -14.85
N PRO A 1001 27.18 -44.20 -16.02
CA PRO A 1001 27.79 -45.47 -16.36
C PRO A 1001 29.06 -45.77 -15.55
N ASN A 1002 29.62 -44.79 -14.82
CA ASN A 1002 30.76 -45.02 -13.93
C ASN A 1002 30.34 -45.60 -12.58
N THR A 1003 29.16 -45.22 -12.09
CA THR A 1003 28.66 -45.64 -10.77
C THR A 1003 27.50 -46.62 -10.85
N ASP A 1004 26.90 -46.80 -12.03
CA ASP A 1004 25.65 -47.54 -12.25
C ASP A 1004 24.50 -47.07 -11.35
N THR A 1005 24.50 -45.77 -11.01
CA THR A 1005 23.44 -45.16 -10.18
C THR A 1005 22.61 -44.16 -10.97
N PRO A 1006 21.29 -44.11 -10.75
CA PRO A 1006 20.43 -43.12 -11.38
C PRO A 1006 20.72 -41.74 -10.79
N GLN A 1007 20.87 -40.76 -11.68
CA GLN A 1007 21.24 -39.38 -11.38
C GLN A 1007 20.18 -38.42 -11.90
N LYS A 1008 20.04 -37.29 -11.19
CA LYS A 1008 19.32 -36.10 -11.64
C LYS A 1008 20.26 -34.90 -11.73
N ILE A 1009 20.31 -34.27 -12.90
CA ILE A 1009 21.01 -33.01 -13.12
C ILE A 1009 19.98 -31.93 -13.42
N VAL A 1010 20.07 -30.80 -12.73
CA VAL A 1010 19.23 -29.61 -12.97
C VAL A 1010 20.10 -28.48 -13.51
N LEU A 1011 19.69 -27.94 -14.65
CA LEU A 1011 20.26 -26.78 -15.31
C LEU A 1011 19.27 -25.63 -15.16
N ASN A 1012 19.61 -24.58 -14.42
CA ASN A 1012 18.74 -23.42 -14.24
C ASN A 1012 19.36 -22.14 -14.84
N ILE A 1013 18.61 -21.45 -15.69
CA ILE A 1013 18.91 -20.14 -16.28
C ILE A 1013 17.63 -19.32 -16.09
N GLY A 1014 17.58 -18.45 -15.09
CA GLY A 1014 16.37 -17.68 -14.77
C GLY A 1014 15.63 -18.20 -13.54
N ASP A 1015 14.33 -17.93 -13.48
CA ASP A 1015 13.43 -18.04 -12.33
C ASP A 1015 12.33 -19.10 -12.46
N CYS A 1016 12.42 -19.95 -13.48
CA CYS A 1016 11.76 -21.25 -13.49
C CYS A 1016 12.26 -22.15 -12.34
N ARG A 1017 11.43 -23.09 -11.87
CA ARG A 1017 11.77 -23.96 -10.72
C ARG A 1017 11.32 -25.40 -10.87
N ALA A 1018 12.14 -26.32 -10.36
CA ALA A 1018 11.81 -27.74 -10.18
C ALA A 1018 11.73 -28.13 -8.71
N ILE A 1019 10.75 -28.95 -8.37
CA ILE A 1019 10.56 -29.52 -7.03
C ILE A 1019 10.36 -31.04 -7.11
N ILE A 1020 10.90 -31.79 -6.15
CA ILE A 1020 10.80 -33.25 -6.10
C ILE A 1020 10.37 -33.73 -4.72
N GLN A 1021 9.66 -34.85 -4.69
CA GLN A 1021 9.43 -35.63 -3.48
C GLN A 1021 9.78 -37.09 -3.75
N GLU A 1022 10.80 -37.59 -3.05
CA GLU A 1022 11.34 -38.93 -3.20
C GLU A 1022 10.82 -39.83 -2.06
N ALA A 1023 10.36 -41.04 -2.38
CA ALA A 1023 9.93 -42.04 -1.40
C ALA A 1023 10.90 -43.23 -1.37
N PRO A 1024 11.48 -43.60 -0.21
CA PRO A 1024 12.32 -44.78 -0.11
C PRO A 1024 11.48 -46.06 -0.29
N GLU A 1025 12.04 -47.08 -0.95
CA GLU A 1025 11.42 -48.40 -1.03
C GLU A 1025 11.08 -48.92 0.37
N SER A 1026 9.81 -49.29 0.59
CA SER A 1026 9.44 -50.07 1.76
C SER A 1026 9.95 -51.49 1.56
N ASP A 1027 10.95 -51.93 2.34
CA ASP A 1027 11.49 -53.29 2.35
C ASP A 1027 10.36 -54.34 2.18
N SER A 1028 10.28 -54.95 1.00
CA SER A 1028 9.35 -56.01 0.69
C SER A 1028 9.85 -57.37 1.21
N THR A 1029 10.39 -57.42 2.42
CA THR A 1029 10.62 -58.68 3.12
C THR A 1029 9.47 -58.90 4.11
N GLY A 1030 8.52 -59.75 3.74
CA GLY A 1030 7.29 -60.03 4.48
C GLY A 1030 7.48 -60.69 5.84
N LYS A 1031 8.07 -59.99 6.81
CA LYS A 1031 8.05 -60.34 8.23
C LYS A 1031 7.50 -59.17 9.04
N LYS A 1032 6.22 -59.28 9.40
CA LYS A 1032 5.56 -58.40 10.39
C LYS A 1032 6.28 -58.50 11.73
N ALA A 1033 7.21 -57.59 12.00
CA ALA A 1033 7.74 -57.38 13.34
C ALA A 1033 6.66 -56.70 14.21
N LYS A 1034 6.21 -57.40 15.26
CA LYS A 1034 5.40 -56.81 16.34
C LYS A 1034 6.30 -55.93 17.19
N GLY A 1035 6.20 -54.62 17.01
CA GLY A 1035 6.79 -53.62 17.91
C GLY A 1035 6.43 -52.23 17.42
N ASN A 1036 6.01 -51.34 18.33
CA ASN A 1036 5.78 -49.92 18.06
C ASN A 1036 7.01 -49.31 17.39
N SER A 1037 6.98 -49.21 16.06
CA SER A 1037 7.92 -48.41 15.30
C SER A 1037 7.33 -47.00 15.16
N PRO A 1038 8.15 -45.94 15.13
CA PRO A 1038 7.67 -44.59 14.86
C PRO A 1038 6.92 -44.56 13.53
N ALA A 1039 5.87 -43.75 13.42
CA ALA A 1039 5.22 -43.49 12.14
C ALA A 1039 6.26 -43.07 11.08
N PRO A 1040 6.13 -43.51 9.82
CA PRO A 1040 7.06 -43.11 8.77
C PRO A 1040 7.10 -41.59 8.68
N ALA A 1041 8.30 -41.01 8.67
CA ALA A 1041 8.49 -39.58 8.50
C ALA A 1041 7.82 -39.13 7.20
N ALA A 1042 7.01 -38.06 7.25
CA ALA A 1042 6.37 -37.51 6.06
C ALA A 1042 7.44 -37.16 5.02
N ALA A 1043 7.32 -37.69 3.80
CA ALA A 1043 8.24 -37.40 2.71
C ALA A 1043 8.29 -35.88 2.49
N LYS A 1044 9.49 -35.31 2.41
CA LYS A 1044 9.70 -33.85 2.35
C LYS A 1044 9.82 -33.40 0.89
N THR A 1045 9.11 -32.34 0.51
CA THR A 1045 9.29 -31.66 -0.78
C THR A 1045 10.61 -30.89 -0.79
N LEU A 1046 11.41 -31.07 -1.84
CA LEU A 1046 12.70 -30.42 -2.01
C LEU A 1046 12.70 -29.60 -3.31
N ALA A 1047 13.17 -28.35 -3.23
CA ALA A 1047 13.46 -27.56 -4.42
C ALA A 1047 14.81 -27.98 -5.00
N LEU A 1048 14.87 -28.16 -6.31
CA LEU A 1048 16.06 -28.58 -7.04
C LEU A 1048 16.85 -27.42 -7.66
N SER A 1049 16.29 -26.21 -7.69
CA SER A 1049 16.93 -24.99 -8.18
C SER A 1049 16.68 -23.79 -7.25
N GLU A 1050 17.49 -22.73 -7.40
CA GLU A 1050 17.24 -21.39 -6.84
C GLU A 1050 16.87 -20.43 -7.97
N ASP A 1051 15.81 -19.64 -7.80
CA ASP A 1051 15.41 -18.65 -8.81
C ASP A 1051 16.52 -17.61 -9.02
N HIS A 1052 16.84 -17.29 -10.26
CA HIS A 1052 17.85 -16.32 -10.62
C HIS A 1052 17.27 -14.93 -10.91
N CYS A 1053 16.61 -14.35 -9.91
CA CYS A 1053 16.08 -12.98 -9.96
C CYS A 1053 16.71 -12.12 -8.85
N ALA A 1054 16.28 -10.86 -8.71
CA ALA A 1054 16.85 -9.94 -7.73
C ALA A 1054 16.69 -10.37 -6.25
N SER A 1055 15.74 -11.26 -5.96
CA SER A 1055 15.56 -11.83 -4.61
C SER A 1055 16.72 -12.76 -4.21
N ASN A 1056 17.42 -13.33 -5.19
CA ASN A 1056 18.61 -14.13 -4.98
C ASN A 1056 19.83 -13.23 -4.78
N VAL A 1057 20.27 -13.12 -3.53
CA VAL A 1057 21.40 -12.26 -3.13
C VAL A 1057 22.68 -12.58 -3.91
N LYS A 1058 22.92 -13.84 -4.27
CA LYS A 1058 24.11 -14.24 -5.04
C LYS A 1058 24.05 -13.65 -6.46
N GLU A 1059 22.91 -13.79 -7.13
CA GLU A 1059 22.70 -13.23 -8.47
C GLU A 1059 22.71 -11.71 -8.48
N ARG A 1060 22.04 -11.10 -7.49
CA ARG A 1060 22.03 -9.65 -7.37
C ARG A 1060 23.44 -9.08 -7.21
N MET A 1061 24.25 -9.69 -6.36
CA MET A 1061 25.65 -9.27 -6.17
C MET A 1061 26.51 -9.56 -7.40
N ARG A 1062 26.25 -10.65 -8.15
CA ARG A 1062 26.92 -10.96 -9.41
C ARG A 1062 26.70 -9.86 -10.44
N ALA A 1063 25.45 -9.46 -10.67
CA ALA A 1063 25.09 -8.42 -11.63
C ALA A 1063 25.62 -7.03 -11.19
N LEU A 1064 25.50 -6.66 -9.92
CA LEU A 1064 26.06 -5.38 -9.44
C LEU A 1064 27.58 -5.29 -9.64
N ARG A 1065 28.31 -6.39 -9.45
CA ARG A 1065 29.77 -6.45 -9.67
C ARG A 1065 30.18 -6.32 -11.13
N SER A 1066 29.30 -6.63 -12.09
CA SER A 1066 29.54 -6.37 -13.52
C SER A 1066 29.19 -4.93 -13.93
N GLY A 1067 28.79 -4.09 -12.98
CA GLY A 1067 28.36 -2.71 -13.24
C GLY A 1067 26.88 -2.60 -13.62
N ALA A 1068 26.09 -3.66 -13.42
CA ALA A 1068 24.68 -3.65 -13.76
C ALA A 1068 23.90 -2.61 -12.95
N TYR A 1069 23.09 -1.85 -13.65
CA TYR A 1069 22.09 -0.98 -13.05
C TYR A 1069 20.82 -1.80 -12.75
N ILE A 1070 20.43 -1.86 -11.48
CA ILE A 1070 19.23 -2.59 -11.05
C ILE A 1070 18.24 -1.60 -10.45
N GLN A 1071 17.07 -1.50 -11.06
CA GLN A 1071 15.98 -0.63 -10.65
C GLN A 1071 14.69 -1.46 -10.61
N ASN A 1072 13.90 -1.35 -9.54
CA ASN A 1072 12.67 -2.14 -9.36
C ASN A 1072 12.88 -3.66 -9.50
N ASN A 1073 13.99 -4.19 -8.94
CA ASN A 1073 14.37 -5.61 -9.08
C ASN A 1073 14.66 -6.07 -10.52
N ARG A 1074 14.73 -5.14 -11.48
CA ARG A 1074 14.97 -5.41 -12.89
C ARG A 1074 16.30 -4.82 -13.35
N ILE A 1075 17.05 -5.56 -14.16
CA ILE A 1075 18.26 -5.09 -14.84
C ILE A 1075 17.84 -4.03 -15.86
N ALA A 1076 18.55 -2.90 -15.85
CA ALA A 1076 18.21 -1.69 -16.61
C ALA A 1076 16.79 -1.13 -16.33
N GLY A 1077 16.12 -1.60 -15.27
CA GLY A 1077 14.69 -1.31 -15.02
C GLY A 1077 13.71 -2.04 -15.94
N VAL A 1078 14.19 -2.96 -16.79
CA VAL A 1078 13.40 -3.64 -17.84
C VAL A 1078 13.28 -5.14 -17.57
N LEU A 1079 14.40 -5.86 -17.40
CA LEU A 1079 14.43 -7.32 -17.34
C LEU A 1079 14.50 -7.85 -15.89
N GLU A 1080 13.55 -8.71 -15.49
CA GLU A 1080 13.47 -9.30 -14.13
C GLU A 1080 14.44 -10.47 -13.87
N PRO A 1081 14.56 -11.47 -14.76
CA PRO A 1081 15.54 -12.55 -14.60
C PRO A 1081 16.97 -12.05 -14.85
N PHE A 1082 17.90 -12.56 -14.05
CA PHE A 1082 19.32 -12.18 -14.07
C PHE A 1082 20.14 -13.10 -14.97
N ARG A 1083 19.52 -14.18 -15.45
CA ARG A 1083 20.09 -15.14 -16.38
C ARG A 1083 19.04 -15.53 -17.39
N THR A 1084 19.34 -15.42 -18.67
CA THR A 1084 18.42 -15.73 -19.77
C THR A 1084 19.19 -16.21 -21.00
N ILE A 1085 18.49 -16.88 -21.91
CA ILE A 1085 18.89 -17.04 -23.31
C ILE A 1085 18.24 -15.89 -24.10
N GLY A 1086 18.97 -15.20 -24.99
CA GLY A 1086 18.44 -14.03 -25.70
C GLY A 1086 18.66 -12.70 -24.96
N ASP A 1087 17.71 -11.77 -25.01
CA ASP A 1087 17.81 -10.44 -24.38
C ASP A 1087 19.04 -9.63 -24.82
N ILE A 1088 19.24 -9.53 -26.15
CA ILE A 1088 20.43 -8.89 -26.72
C ILE A 1088 20.56 -7.41 -26.33
N ASP A 1089 19.44 -6.76 -26.03
CA ASP A 1089 19.33 -5.36 -25.62
C ASP A 1089 19.94 -5.09 -24.24
N VAL A 1090 20.07 -6.11 -23.39
CA VAL A 1090 20.74 -6.02 -22.08
C VAL A 1090 22.01 -6.88 -21.97
N LYS A 1091 22.49 -7.44 -23.09
CA LYS A 1091 23.76 -8.18 -23.22
C LYS A 1091 24.80 -7.49 -24.12
N GLY A 1092 24.55 -6.25 -24.55
CA GLY A 1092 25.42 -5.50 -25.43
C GLY A 1092 26.84 -5.21 -24.88
N PRO A 1093 27.75 -4.65 -25.70
CA PRO A 1093 29.16 -4.41 -25.33
C PRO A 1093 29.33 -3.59 -24.05
N ASP A 1094 28.46 -2.61 -23.83
CA ASP A 1094 28.48 -1.72 -22.66
C ASP A 1094 27.77 -2.32 -21.43
N MET A 1095 27.08 -3.46 -21.59
CA MET A 1095 26.30 -4.17 -20.56
C MET A 1095 26.82 -5.59 -20.35
N LYS A 1096 28.13 -5.79 -20.53
CA LYS A 1096 28.77 -7.09 -20.45
C LYS A 1096 28.56 -7.73 -19.08
N ASN A 1097 28.05 -8.97 -19.07
CA ASN A 1097 27.77 -9.76 -17.87
C ASN A 1097 26.69 -9.18 -16.94
N TRP A 1098 25.85 -8.24 -17.39
CA TRP A 1098 24.67 -7.83 -16.63
C TRP A 1098 23.71 -9.02 -16.52
N VAL A 1099 23.34 -9.57 -17.67
CA VAL A 1099 22.63 -10.84 -17.84
C VAL A 1099 23.59 -11.88 -18.41
N ILE A 1100 23.50 -13.14 -17.96
CA ILE A 1100 24.35 -14.24 -18.45
C ILE A 1100 23.53 -15.48 -18.77
N ALA A 1101 23.98 -16.28 -19.74
CA ALA A 1101 23.38 -17.58 -20.08
C ALA A 1101 24.06 -18.77 -19.38
N THR A 1102 25.04 -18.52 -18.51
CA THR A 1102 25.68 -19.59 -17.74
C THR A 1102 24.63 -20.25 -16.82
N PRO A 1103 24.37 -21.57 -16.89
CA PRO A 1103 23.43 -22.22 -15.99
C PRO A 1103 23.99 -22.39 -14.56
N GLU A 1104 23.12 -22.39 -13.56
CA GLU A 1104 23.38 -23.11 -12.31
C GLU A 1104 23.18 -24.61 -12.57
N ILE A 1105 24.21 -25.42 -12.27
CA ILE A 1105 24.17 -26.87 -12.45
C ILE A 1105 24.18 -27.54 -11.08
N ARG A 1106 23.15 -28.34 -10.80
CA ARG A 1106 23.08 -29.17 -9.58
C ARG A 1106 22.91 -30.62 -9.96
N GLN A 1107 23.80 -31.48 -9.47
CA GLN A 1107 23.75 -32.92 -9.67
C GLN A 1107 23.54 -33.62 -8.33
N SER A 1108 22.65 -34.60 -8.31
CA SER A 1108 22.43 -35.47 -7.15
C SER A 1108 21.90 -36.82 -7.61
N GLU A 1109 22.12 -37.85 -6.78
CA GLU A 1109 21.54 -39.18 -7.02
C GLU A 1109 20.02 -39.12 -6.95
N LEU A 1110 19.35 -39.83 -7.86
CA LEU A 1110 17.90 -40.04 -7.83
C LEU A 1110 17.62 -41.25 -6.93
N LEU A 1111 16.88 -41.06 -5.84
CA LEU A 1111 16.61 -42.17 -4.93
C LEU A 1111 15.74 -43.24 -5.61
N VAL A 1112 16.17 -44.50 -5.51
CA VAL A 1112 15.44 -45.66 -6.07
C VAL A 1112 14.12 -45.83 -5.33
N GLY A 1113 13.01 -45.61 -6.04
CA GLY A 1113 11.64 -45.61 -5.52
C GLY A 1113 10.72 -44.73 -6.37
N ARG A 1114 9.41 -44.68 -6.06
CA ARG A 1114 8.48 -43.77 -6.77
C ARG A 1114 8.79 -42.32 -6.40
N SER A 1115 9.26 -41.54 -7.36
CA SER A 1115 9.56 -40.11 -7.18
C SER A 1115 8.59 -39.26 -7.98
N ASN A 1116 8.14 -38.14 -7.41
CA ASN A 1116 7.26 -37.21 -8.12
C ASN A 1116 7.97 -35.87 -8.28
N LEU A 1117 8.04 -35.39 -9.52
CA LEU A 1117 8.74 -34.19 -9.94
C LEU A 1117 7.73 -33.22 -10.57
N VAL A 1118 7.81 -31.95 -10.18
CA VAL A 1118 7.07 -30.86 -10.82
C VAL A 1118 8.08 -29.81 -11.28
N ILE A 1119 7.99 -29.41 -12.55
CA ILE A 1119 8.79 -28.37 -13.17
C ILE A 1119 7.83 -27.31 -13.69
N ALA A 1120 8.01 -26.03 -13.37
CA ALA A 1120 7.12 -24.99 -13.88
C ALA A 1120 7.81 -23.65 -14.10
N THR A 1121 7.16 -22.78 -14.86
CA THR A 1121 7.51 -21.37 -15.08
C THR A 1121 7.08 -20.49 -13.89
N ASP A 1122 7.51 -19.23 -13.89
CA ASP A 1122 7.23 -18.30 -12.79
C ASP A 1122 5.71 -18.00 -12.64
N GLY A 1123 4.92 -18.18 -13.69
CA GLY A 1123 3.45 -18.15 -13.66
C GLY A 1123 2.83 -19.11 -12.65
N VAL A 1124 3.56 -20.15 -12.21
CA VAL A 1124 3.22 -20.96 -11.03
C VAL A 1124 3.87 -20.42 -9.76
N TRP A 1125 5.18 -20.16 -9.78
CA TRP A 1125 5.98 -19.92 -8.57
C TRP A 1125 5.80 -18.53 -7.95
N THR A 1126 5.27 -17.58 -8.69
CA THR A 1126 4.87 -16.25 -8.20
C THR A 1126 3.65 -16.31 -7.28
N VAL A 1127 2.79 -17.33 -7.46
CA VAL A 1127 1.50 -17.44 -6.75
C VAL A 1127 1.36 -18.70 -5.87
N LEU A 1128 2.09 -19.77 -6.17
CA LEU A 1128 2.08 -21.03 -5.42
C LEU A 1128 3.44 -21.35 -4.80
N ASN A 1129 3.43 -21.95 -3.60
CA ASN A 1129 4.64 -22.44 -2.94
C ASN A 1129 4.90 -23.93 -3.23
N ASN A 1130 6.12 -24.38 -2.96
CA ASN A 1130 6.60 -25.74 -3.27
C ASN A 1130 5.72 -26.83 -2.62
N ASP A 1131 5.45 -26.73 -1.32
CA ASP A 1131 4.71 -27.75 -0.57
C ASP A 1131 3.27 -27.88 -1.06
N ARG A 1132 2.62 -26.76 -1.37
CA ARG A 1132 1.26 -26.73 -1.89
C ARG A 1132 1.19 -27.32 -3.29
N THR A 1133 2.12 -26.93 -4.16
CA THR A 1133 2.19 -27.43 -5.54
C THR A 1133 2.41 -28.93 -5.57
N MET A 1134 3.33 -29.44 -4.75
CA MET A 1134 3.55 -30.89 -4.61
C MET A 1134 2.34 -31.61 -4.00
N ALA A 1135 1.67 -31.03 -3.01
CA ALA A 1135 0.47 -31.63 -2.42
C ALA A 1135 -0.67 -31.77 -3.44
N LEU A 1136 -0.83 -30.79 -4.34
CA LEU A 1136 -1.78 -30.87 -5.46
C LEU A 1136 -1.39 -31.97 -6.43
N ALA A 1137 -0.13 -32.00 -6.86
CA ALA A 1137 0.37 -33.05 -7.73
C ALA A 1137 0.11 -34.44 -7.15
N LEU A 1138 0.48 -34.67 -5.88
CA LEU A 1138 0.28 -35.95 -5.21
C LEU A 1138 -1.18 -36.33 -5.03
N LYS A 1139 -2.05 -35.36 -4.74
CA LYS A 1139 -3.49 -35.60 -4.58
C LYS A 1139 -4.09 -36.16 -5.86
N GLU A 1140 -3.74 -35.55 -6.99
CA GLU A 1140 -4.25 -35.94 -8.31
C GLU A 1140 -3.56 -37.22 -8.84
N LEU A 1141 -2.28 -37.45 -8.50
CA LEU A 1141 -1.57 -38.71 -8.79
C LEU A 1141 -2.02 -39.90 -7.89
N GLY A 1142 -2.67 -39.64 -6.76
CA GLY A 1142 -3.01 -40.64 -5.73
C GLY A 1142 -4.49 -40.96 -5.54
N ALA A 1143 -5.40 -40.37 -6.33
CA ALA A 1143 -6.84 -40.54 -6.16
C ALA A 1143 -7.30 -42.00 -6.39
N SER A 1144 -7.63 -42.70 -5.30
CA SER A 1144 -8.23 -44.03 -5.34
C SER A 1144 -9.72 -43.90 -5.72
N GLY A 1145 -10.04 -43.96 -7.01
CA GLY A 1145 -11.44 -44.11 -7.47
C GLY A 1145 -11.86 -43.37 -8.75
N GLY A 1146 -11.03 -42.47 -9.28
CA GLY A 1146 -11.15 -41.89 -10.63
C GLY A 1146 -9.75 -41.86 -11.24
N ARG A 1147 -9.59 -41.98 -12.58
CA ARG A 1147 -8.27 -42.15 -13.22
C ARG A 1147 -7.29 -41.05 -12.74
N PRO A 1148 -6.31 -41.37 -11.87
CA PRO A 1148 -5.28 -40.45 -11.47
C PRO A 1148 -4.25 -40.37 -12.60
N SER A 1149 -3.87 -39.17 -13.01
CA SER A 1149 -2.86 -38.95 -14.05
C SER A 1149 -2.07 -37.68 -13.82
N ALA A 1150 -0.84 -37.64 -14.34
CA ALA A 1150 -0.01 -36.44 -14.40
C ALA A 1150 -0.74 -35.29 -15.12
N GLU A 1151 -1.63 -35.60 -16.07
CA GLU A 1151 -2.46 -34.62 -16.77
C GLU A 1151 -3.44 -33.92 -15.82
N SER A 1152 -4.15 -34.67 -14.96
CA SER A 1152 -5.03 -34.07 -13.92
C SER A 1152 -4.22 -33.21 -12.95
N ALA A 1153 -3.02 -33.67 -12.58
CA ALA A 1153 -2.12 -32.91 -11.72
C ALA A 1153 -1.67 -31.59 -12.35
N ALA A 1154 -1.25 -31.60 -13.62
CA ALA A 1154 -0.87 -30.41 -14.37
C ALA A 1154 -2.05 -29.42 -14.48
N GLN A 1155 -3.24 -29.91 -14.84
CA GLN A 1155 -4.46 -29.08 -14.91
C GLN A 1155 -4.83 -28.47 -13.56
N ALA A 1156 -4.71 -29.24 -12.46
CA ALA A 1156 -4.99 -28.74 -11.12
C ALA A 1156 -4.01 -27.63 -10.70
N ILE A 1157 -2.71 -27.78 -11.00
CA ILE A 1157 -1.70 -26.76 -10.71
C ILE A 1157 -1.98 -25.48 -11.51
N VAL A 1158 -2.22 -25.57 -12.81
CA VAL A 1158 -2.53 -24.39 -13.66
C VAL A 1158 -3.80 -23.69 -13.18
N LYS A 1159 -4.86 -24.46 -12.91
CA LYS A 1159 -6.12 -23.92 -12.41
C LYS A 1159 -5.91 -23.19 -11.09
N GLU A 1160 -5.16 -23.77 -10.17
CA GLU A 1160 -4.93 -23.16 -8.86
C GLU A 1160 -4.02 -21.93 -8.95
N ALA A 1161 -3.02 -21.93 -9.84
CA ALA A 1161 -2.21 -20.76 -10.12
C ALA A 1161 -3.07 -19.58 -10.62
N ARG A 1162 -4.01 -19.83 -11.55
CA ARG A 1162 -4.97 -18.84 -12.04
C ARG A 1162 -5.94 -18.35 -10.95
N GLU A 1163 -6.47 -19.26 -10.13
CA GLU A 1163 -7.35 -18.89 -9.01
C GLU A 1163 -6.62 -18.03 -7.95
N PHE A 1164 -5.31 -18.22 -7.81
CA PHE A 1164 -4.45 -17.40 -6.95
C PHE A 1164 -3.94 -16.11 -7.62
N GLY A 1165 -4.42 -15.83 -8.83
CA GLY A 1165 -4.21 -14.56 -9.52
C GLY A 1165 -2.95 -14.51 -10.37
N SER A 1166 -2.45 -15.65 -10.86
CA SER A 1166 -1.41 -15.64 -11.89
C SER A 1166 -1.95 -14.96 -13.15
N CYS A 1167 -1.27 -13.91 -13.58
CA CYS A 1167 -1.59 -13.17 -14.79
C CYS A 1167 -0.69 -13.55 -15.96
N ASP A 1168 0.40 -14.27 -15.71
CA ASP A 1168 1.41 -14.66 -16.70
C ASP A 1168 1.05 -15.93 -17.46
N ASP A 1169 1.83 -16.26 -18.49
CA ASP A 1169 1.82 -17.58 -19.10
C ASP A 1169 2.18 -18.65 -18.05
N VAL A 1170 1.48 -19.78 -18.10
CA VAL A 1170 1.65 -20.84 -17.09
C VAL A 1170 2.00 -22.13 -17.77
N THR A 1171 3.24 -22.58 -17.57
CA THR A 1171 3.73 -23.85 -18.08
C THR A 1171 4.22 -24.75 -16.95
N VAL A 1172 3.74 -26.00 -16.95
CA VAL A 1172 4.06 -27.01 -15.94
C VAL A 1172 4.30 -28.38 -16.58
N ILE A 1173 5.27 -29.12 -16.06
CA ILE A 1173 5.50 -30.54 -16.32
C ILE A 1173 5.36 -31.28 -15.00
N VAL A 1174 4.52 -32.31 -14.96
CA VAL A 1174 4.38 -33.24 -13.83
C VAL A 1174 4.89 -34.61 -14.27
N VAL A 1175 5.79 -35.20 -13.49
CA VAL A 1175 6.42 -36.48 -13.79
C VAL A 1175 6.35 -37.38 -12.56
N SER A 1176 5.90 -38.62 -12.77
CA SER A 1176 6.09 -39.73 -11.84
C SER A 1176 7.18 -40.64 -12.40
N VAL A 1177 8.26 -40.84 -11.64
CA VAL A 1177 9.45 -41.64 -11.99
C VAL A 1177 9.48 -42.93 -11.18
#